data_AF-A0ABD0ZNF5-F1
#
_entry.id   AF-A0ABD0ZNF5-F1
#
_cell.length_a   1.000
_cell.length_b   1.000
_cell.length_c   1.000
_cell.angle_alpha   90.00
_cell.angle_beta   90.00
_cell.angle_gamma   90.00
#
_symmetry.space_group_name_H-M   'P 1'
#
loop_
_entity.id
_entity.type
_entity.pdbx_description
1 polymer ?
#
loop_
_entity_poly.entity_id
_entity_poly.type
_entity_poly.pdbx_seq_one_letter_code
_entity_poly.pdbx_strand_id
1 'polypeptide(L)'
;MNHSNARKLTTFHGLIFKRNLSSQIDIQKRFSEKKFFNSNHEDGGIVERLCRANRFGEAIDVLCGKKLLQEAVQLLGRANKKPPASTYCNLIQVCSQTRALEEGKKVHEHIRNSGFVPGVVIWNRLLGMYAKCGSLVDARKVFDEMPKRDLCSWNVMVNGYAEVGLLEEARKLFDEMPERDSYSWTAMVTGYVKKDQPEEALVLYSLMQRVPNSKPNIFTVSSAVAAAAAIQCIRRGKEIHGHIVRAGLDSDEVLWSSLMDMYGKCGCIDEARNIFDKIIEKDVVSWTSMIDRYFKSRRWREGFSLFSELVGSSCVRPNEYTFAGVLKACADLTTEEVGKQVHGYMTRIGFDPYSFASSSLVDMYTKCGNIESAKNVVDGCPKPDLVSWTSLIGGYAQNGKPDEALKYFDLLLESGTKPDHVTFVNVLSACTHAGLVEKGLEYFYAITEKHGLSHTSDHYTCLVDLLSRSGRFEQLKSIISEMPMKPSKFLWASVLGGCSTHGNVDLAEKAARELFEIEPENPATYVTMANIYAAAGKWEDEIRMRKRMHEIGVTKKPGSSWTEIKRKRHVFIAADTSHPMYNQIAEFLGELRNKMKEEGYVPATSLVLHDVEDEQKEENLVYHSEKLAVAFAIISTPEGTPIKVFKNLRSCVDCHSAIKFISKITKRKITVRDSTRFHCFENGQCSCRDYW
;
A
#
# COMPACT_ATOMS: atom_id res chain seq x y z
N MET A 1 -32.17 13.85 37.85
CA MET A 1 -32.57 15.26 37.60
C MET A 1 -32.28 15.54 36.13
N ASN A 2 -33.19 15.95 35.25
CA ASN A 2 -34.62 16.17 35.31
C ASN A 2 -35.19 16.03 33.89
N HIS A 3 -36.44 15.58 33.85
CA HIS A 3 -37.35 15.51 32.71
C HIS A 3 -37.67 16.88 32.06
N SER A 4 -38.32 16.77 30.90
CA SER A 4 -39.36 17.66 30.34
C SER A 4 -38.88 18.70 29.30
N ASN A 5 -39.48 18.71 28.10
CA ASN A 5 -40.80 19.28 27.89
C ASN A 5 -41.33 19.01 26.48
N ALA A 6 -42.62 18.65 26.46
CA ALA A 6 -43.47 18.64 25.29
C ALA A 6 -44.31 19.94 25.23
N ARG A 7 -44.85 20.22 24.03
CA ARG A 7 -46.00 21.08 23.67
C ARG A 7 -45.79 22.59 23.46
N LYS A 8 -46.17 23.02 22.25
CA LYS A 8 -47.16 24.10 21.93
C LYS A 8 -47.89 23.64 20.64
N LEU A 9 -49.20 23.27 20.63
CA LEU A 9 -50.46 24.05 20.67
C LEU A 9 -50.61 25.01 19.46
N THR A 10 -51.41 24.64 18.45
CA THR A 10 -52.81 25.06 18.13
C THR A 10 -52.91 26.49 17.56
N THR A 11 -53.73 26.83 16.55
CA THR A 11 -55.22 26.77 16.48
C THR A 11 -55.67 27.18 15.06
N PHE A 12 -56.79 26.65 14.54
CA PHE A 12 -58.03 27.44 14.34
C PHE A 12 -59.22 26.55 13.91
N HIS A 13 -60.40 26.90 14.41
CA HIS A 13 -61.65 26.15 14.42
C HIS A 13 -62.75 27.00 13.76
N GLY A 14 -63.78 26.37 13.18
CA GLY A 14 -65.07 27.02 12.86
C GLY A 14 -65.91 26.18 11.88
N LEU A 15 -66.76 25.24 12.34
CA LEU A 15 -68.16 25.36 12.82
C LEU A 15 -69.23 25.54 11.72
N ILE A 16 -70.22 24.61 11.74
CA ILE A 16 -71.71 24.80 11.71
C ILE A 16 -72.55 24.07 10.62
N PHE A 17 -73.43 23.18 11.15
CA PHE A 17 -74.81 22.79 10.79
C PHE A 17 -75.18 21.62 9.83
N LYS A 18 -75.55 20.49 10.47
CA LYS A 18 -76.86 19.77 10.52
C LYS A 18 -77.66 19.38 9.25
N ARG A 19 -78.01 18.07 9.26
CA ARG A 19 -79.26 17.37 8.82
C ARG A 19 -79.55 17.39 7.30
N ASN A 20 -80.06 16.34 6.65
CA ASN A 20 -80.94 15.25 7.07
C ASN A 20 -80.89 14.04 6.10
N LEU A 21 -81.50 12.95 6.57
CA LEU A 21 -81.73 11.63 5.98
C LEU A 21 -82.39 11.62 4.57
N SER A 22 -82.07 10.54 3.82
CA SER A 22 -82.97 9.69 3.02
C SER A 22 -82.83 9.64 1.49
N SER A 23 -83.00 8.41 1.02
CA SER A 23 -83.33 7.92 -0.33
C SER A 23 -82.20 7.66 -1.35
N GLN A 24 -82.00 6.36 -1.52
CA GLN A 24 -81.55 5.62 -2.68
C GLN A 24 -82.01 6.18 -4.06
N ILE A 25 -81.12 5.93 -5.03
CA ILE A 25 -81.31 5.85 -6.49
C ILE A 25 -81.36 7.22 -7.20
N ASP A 26 -80.23 7.60 -7.80
CA ASP A 26 -80.24 7.68 -9.26
C ASP A 26 -78.86 7.40 -9.87
N ILE A 27 -78.92 6.59 -10.92
CA ILE A 27 -77.81 6.15 -11.75
C ILE A 27 -77.54 7.26 -12.79
N GLN A 28 -76.28 7.38 -13.23
CA GLN A 28 -75.78 8.32 -14.25
C GLN A 28 -75.67 9.80 -13.84
N LYS A 29 -74.45 10.22 -13.47
CA LYS A 29 -73.69 11.20 -14.28
C LYS A 29 -72.25 11.37 -13.80
N ARG A 30 -71.34 11.06 -14.73
CA ARG A 30 -70.07 11.73 -15.03
C ARG A 30 -69.16 12.11 -13.83
N PHE A 31 -68.12 11.31 -13.64
CA PHE A 31 -66.85 11.83 -13.14
C PHE A 31 -65.71 11.54 -14.12
N SER A 32 -65.37 12.61 -14.84
CA SER A 32 -64.09 12.98 -15.43
C SER A 32 -63.09 11.89 -15.81
N GLU A 33 -63.04 11.62 -17.11
CA GLU A 33 -61.86 11.15 -17.83
C GLU A 33 -60.67 12.10 -17.56
N LYS A 34 -59.78 11.74 -16.63
CA LYS A 34 -58.40 12.22 -16.70
C LYS A 34 -57.63 11.24 -17.56
N LYS A 35 -57.24 11.71 -18.76
CA LYS A 35 -56.30 11.02 -19.67
C LYS A 35 -55.08 10.54 -18.89
N PHE A 36 -54.88 9.22 -18.84
CA PHE A 36 -53.77 8.59 -18.12
C PHE A 36 -52.54 8.36 -19.02
N PHE A 37 -52.61 8.62 -20.32
CA PHE A 37 -51.52 8.41 -21.26
C PHE A 37 -51.15 9.69 -22.00
N ASN A 38 -49.99 10.25 -21.67
CA ASN A 38 -49.27 11.17 -22.54
C ASN A 38 -47.98 10.46 -23.00
N SER A 39 -48.09 9.59 -24.01
CA SER A 39 -46.97 9.30 -24.90
C SER A 39 -47.48 8.78 -26.25
N ASN A 40 -46.96 9.38 -27.31
CA ASN A 40 -47.27 9.05 -28.70
C ASN A 40 -46.65 7.70 -29.08
N HIS A 41 -47.39 6.59 -28.97
CA HIS A 41 -47.12 5.33 -29.70
C HIS A 41 -48.40 4.47 -29.79
N GLU A 42 -48.58 3.74 -30.89
CA GLU A 42 -49.80 3.00 -31.32
C GLU A 42 -50.37 1.96 -30.32
N ASP A 43 -49.66 1.67 -29.23
CA ASP A 43 -50.01 0.65 -28.24
C ASP A 43 -50.65 1.18 -26.95
N GLY A 44 -50.74 2.50 -26.73
CA GLY A 44 -51.50 3.05 -25.60
C GLY A 44 -52.96 2.57 -25.62
N GLY A 45 -53.48 2.33 -26.83
CA GLY A 45 -54.80 1.74 -27.06
C GLY A 45 -54.90 0.24 -26.75
N ILE A 46 -53.80 -0.52 -26.65
CA ILE A 46 -53.84 -1.95 -26.27
C ILE A 46 -54.04 -2.08 -24.76
N VAL A 47 -53.31 -1.31 -23.95
CA VAL A 47 -53.46 -1.31 -22.49
C VAL A 47 -54.86 -0.82 -22.10
N GLU A 48 -55.37 0.25 -22.72
CA GLU A 48 -56.75 0.72 -22.53
C GLU A 48 -57.80 -0.31 -22.95
N ARG A 49 -57.61 -0.99 -24.10
CA ARG A 49 -58.51 -2.07 -24.56
C ARG A 49 -58.53 -3.26 -23.59
N LEU A 50 -57.37 -3.68 -23.09
CA LEU A 50 -57.25 -4.78 -22.13
C LEU A 50 -57.86 -4.42 -20.76
N CYS A 51 -57.72 -3.17 -20.32
CA CYS A 51 -58.37 -2.67 -19.10
C CYS A 51 -59.89 -2.61 -19.25
N ARG A 52 -60.41 -2.15 -20.41
CA ARG A 52 -61.86 -2.17 -20.72
C ARG A 52 -62.42 -3.59 -20.81
N ALA A 53 -61.61 -4.56 -21.23
CA ALA A 53 -61.95 -5.99 -21.27
C ALA A 53 -61.76 -6.72 -19.94
N ASN A 54 -61.42 -6.03 -18.84
CA ASN A 54 -61.20 -6.60 -17.51
C ASN A 54 -60.04 -7.64 -17.47
N ARG A 55 -59.08 -7.54 -18.41
CA ARG A 55 -57.89 -8.40 -18.56
C ARG A 55 -56.64 -7.70 -18.01
N PHE A 56 -56.68 -7.35 -16.72
CA PHE A 56 -55.65 -6.55 -16.07
C PHE A 56 -54.27 -7.21 -16.01
N GLY A 57 -54.18 -8.54 -15.91
CA GLY A 57 -52.88 -9.26 -15.88
C GLY A 57 -52.03 -9.04 -17.14
N GLU A 58 -52.67 -9.12 -18.31
CA GLU A 58 -51.98 -8.93 -19.60
C GLU A 58 -51.63 -7.46 -19.84
N ALA A 59 -52.47 -6.53 -19.36
CA ALA A 59 -52.15 -5.11 -19.39
C ALA A 59 -50.91 -4.78 -18.53
N ILE A 60 -50.77 -5.42 -17.37
CA ILE A 60 -49.60 -5.28 -16.50
C ILE A 60 -48.35 -5.87 -17.16
N ASP A 61 -48.45 -7.05 -17.78
CA ASP A 61 -47.32 -7.68 -18.46
C ASP A 61 -46.80 -6.82 -19.64
N VAL A 62 -47.70 -6.19 -20.40
CA VAL A 62 -47.34 -5.23 -21.46
C VAL A 62 -46.65 -3.99 -20.90
N LEU A 63 -47.09 -3.45 -19.76
CA LEU A 63 -46.45 -2.30 -19.10
C LEU A 63 -45.08 -2.66 -18.51
N CYS A 64 -44.93 -3.86 -17.94
CA CYS A 64 -43.64 -4.40 -17.49
C CYS A 64 -42.65 -4.53 -18.65
N GLY A 65 -43.08 -5.01 -19.81
CA GLY A 65 -42.26 -5.09 -21.03
C GLY A 65 -41.77 -3.72 -21.53
N LYS A 66 -42.50 -2.64 -21.22
CA LYS A 66 -42.17 -1.25 -21.59
C LYS A 66 -41.38 -0.49 -20.52
N LYS A 67 -40.97 -1.17 -19.44
CA LYS A 67 -40.28 -0.56 -18.28
C LYS A 67 -41.09 0.53 -17.55
N LEU A 68 -42.40 0.60 -17.74
CA LEU A 68 -43.30 1.54 -17.06
C LEU A 68 -43.78 0.95 -15.73
N LEU A 69 -42.84 0.71 -14.81
CA LEU A 69 -43.09 -0.04 -13.57
C LEU A 69 -44.11 0.66 -12.64
N GLN A 70 -44.06 1.98 -12.54
CA GLN A 70 -44.97 2.75 -11.68
C GLN A 70 -46.42 2.66 -12.15
N GLU A 71 -46.65 2.73 -13.46
CA GLU A 71 -47.98 2.59 -14.06
C GLU A 71 -48.51 1.16 -13.91
N ALA A 72 -47.65 0.15 -14.07
CA ALA A 72 -47.98 -1.25 -13.86
C ALA A 72 -48.43 -1.54 -12.42
N VAL A 73 -47.73 -0.98 -11.42
CA VAL A 73 -48.07 -1.13 -9.99
C VAL A 73 -49.31 -0.32 -9.60
N GLN A 74 -49.54 0.85 -10.21
CA GLN A 74 -50.80 1.59 -10.03
C GLN A 74 -52.01 0.83 -10.60
N LEU A 75 -51.83 0.15 -11.74
CA LEU A 75 -52.86 -0.68 -12.36
C LEU A 75 -53.19 -1.90 -11.50
N LEU A 76 -52.16 -2.51 -10.89
CA LEU A 76 -52.31 -3.61 -9.94
C LEU A 76 -53.22 -3.21 -8.76
N GLY A 77 -53.03 -2.03 -8.17
CA GLY A 77 -53.86 -1.53 -7.07
C GLY A 77 -55.34 -1.27 -7.42
N ARG A 78 -55.69 -1.23 -8.71
CA ARG A 78 -57.09 -1.08 -9.20
C ARG A 78 -57.73 -2.40 -9.62
N ALA A 79 -56.96 -3.49 -9.66
CA ALA A 79 -57.45 -4.78 -10.12
C ALA A 79 -58.25 -5.48 -9.02
N ASN A 80 -59.57 -5.62 -9.21
CA ASN A 80 -60.47 -6.30 -8.25
C ASN A 80 -60.41 -7.84 -8.36
N LYS A 81 -59.75 -8.38 -9.40
CA LYS A 81 -59.58 -9.83 -9.64
C LYS A 81 -58.15 -10.25 -9.33
N LYS A 82 -58.00 -11.45 -8.75
CA LYS A 82 -56.69 -12.07 -8.46
C LYS A 82 -55.86 -12.17 -9.75
N PRO A 83 -54.74 -11.45 -9.86
CA PRO A 83 -53.83 -11.59 -11.00
C PRO A 83 -53.22 -13.00 -11.03
N PRO A 84 -52.86 -13.53 -12.22
CA PRO A 84 -52.17 -14.80 -12.30
C PRO A 84 -50.76 -14.71 -11.71
N ALA A 85 -50.24 -15.85 -11.26
CA ALA A 85 -48.91 -15.96 -10.66
C ALA A 85 -47.79 -15.41 -11.57
N SER A 86 -47.93 -15.56 -12.89
CA SER A 86 -46.99 -15.04 -13.91
C SER A 86 -46.83 -13.52 -13.84
N THR A 87 -47.94 -12.79 -13.69
CA THR A 87 -47.94 -11.32 -13.61
C THR A 87 -47.22 -10.83 -12.35
N TYR A 88 -47.43 -11.47 -11.19
CA TYR A 88 -46.66 -11.17 -9.98
C TYR A 88 -45.17 -11.47 -10.15
N CYS A 89 -44.83 -12.60 -10.77
CA CYS A 89 -43.44 -12.97 -11.03
C CYS A 89 -42.71 -11.94 -11.90
N ASN A 90 -43.36 -11.48 -12.96
CA ASN A 90 -42.83 -10.45 -13.86
C ASN A 90 -42.65 -9.11 -13.14
N LEU A 91 -43.65 -8.67 -12.38
CA LEU A 91 -43.55 -7.43 -11.59
C LEU A 91 -42.38 -7.48 -10.59
N ILE A 92 -42.27 -8.55 -9.81
CA ILE A 92 -41.19 -8.71 -8.82
C ILE A 92 -39.83 -8.78 -9.51
N GLN A 93 -39.72 -9.47 -10.65
CA GLN A 93 -38.50 -9.54 -11.43
C GLN A 93 -38.08 -8.17 -11.96
N VAL A 94 -39.01 -7.38 -12.50
CA VAL A 94 -38.72 -6.01 -12.95
C VAL A 94 -38.30 -5.14 -11.76
N CYS A 95 -39.00 -5.19 -10.62
CA CYS A 95 -38.59 -4.48 -9.40
C CYS A 95 -37.18 -4.86 -8.94
N SER A 96 -36.82 -6.14 -9.04
CA SER A 96 -35.49 -6.64 -8.69
C SER A 96 -34.40 -6.14 -9.64
N GLN A 97 -34.68 -6.08 -10.95
CA GLN A 97 -33.75 -5.57 -11.95
C GLN A 97 -33.55 -4.05 -11.84
N THR A 98 -34.61 -3.30 -11.56
CA THR A 98 -34.56 -1.84 -11.43
C THR A 98 -34.23 -1.35 -10.02
N ARG A 99 -34.03 -2.27 -9.05
CA ARG A 99 -33.83 -1.98 -7.62
C ARG A 99 -34.92 -1.05 -7.03
N ALA A 100 -36.16 -1.23 -7.48
CA ALA A 100 -37.31 -0.40 -7.11
C ALA A 100 -38.00 -0.94 -5.84
N LEU A 101 -37.49 -0.53 -4.67
CA LEU A 101 -37.93 -1.05 -3.38
C LEU A 101 -39.39 -0.69 -3.04
N GLU A 102 -39.80 0.55 -3.29
CA GLU A 102 -41.13 1.04 -2.90
C GLU A 102 -42.25 0.44 -3.77
N GLU A 103 -42.01 0.30 -5.07
CA GLU A 103 -42.87 -0.43 -5.99
C GLU A 103 -42.92 -1.92 -5.61
N GLY A 104 -41.78 -2.53 -5.25
CA GLY A 104 -41.72 -3.89 -4.73
C GLY A 104 -42.56 -4.11 -3.46
N LYS A 105 -42.53 -3.17 -2.51
CA LYS A 105 -43.37 -3.22 -1.29
C LYS A 105 -44.86 -3.15 -1.62
N LYS A 106 -45.28 -2.30 -2.56
CA LYS A 106 -46.68 -2.21 -3.00
C LYS A 106 -47.17 -3.51 -3.65
N VAL A 107 -46.32 -4.16 -4.47
CA VAL A 107 -46.63 -5.47 -5.04
C VAL A 107 -46.76 -6.53 -3.95
N HIS A 108 -45.85 -6.53 -2.97
CA HIS A 108 -45.90 -7.46 -1.84
C HIS A 108 -47.14 -7.26 -0.95
N GLU A 109 -47.50 -6.01 -0.65
CA GLU A 109 -48.72 -5.67 0.10
C GLU A 109 -50.00 -6.10 -0.65
N HIS A 110 -50.04 -5.89 -1.97
CA HIS A 110 -51.15 -6.36 -2.79
C HIS A 110 -51.28 -7.90 -2.79
N ILE A 111 -50.16 -8.63 -2.82
CA ILE A 111 -50.15 -10.09 -2.68
C ILE A 111 -50.82 -10.52 -1.36
N ARG A 112 -50.48 -9.84 -0.24
CA ARG A 112 -51.05 -10.11 1.08
C ARG A 112 -52.56 -9.81 1.15
N ASN A 113 -52.99 -8.69 0.57
CA ASN A 113 -54.38 -8.23 0.65
C ASN A 113 -55.32 -8.92 -0.36
N SER A 114 -54.80 -9.48 -1.45
CA SER A 114 -55.60 -10.10 -2.53
C SER A 114 -56.07 -11.53 -2.23
N GLY A 115 -55.68 -12.12 -1.09
CA GLY A 115 -55.97 -13.52 -0.76
C GLY A 115 -55.36 -14.51 -1.77
N PHE A 116 -54.30 -14.10 -2.46
CA PHE A 116 -53.48 -14.96 -3.32
C PHE A 116 -52.52 -15.74 -2.43
N VAL A 117 -52.47 -17.07 -2.57
CA VAL A 117 -51.56 -17.92 -1.79
C VAL A 117 -50.26 -18.06 -2.57
N PRO A 118 -49.14 -17.45 -2.13
CA PRO A 118 -47.90 -17.50 -2.89
C PRO A 118 -47.25 -18.88 -2.78
N GLY A 119 -46.91 -19.46 -3.94
CA GLY A 119 -46.05 -20.63 -3.99
C GLY A 119 -44.59 -20.27 -3.69
N VAL A 120 -43.75 -21.28 -3.42
CA VAL A 120 -42.32 -21.12 -3.08
C VAL A 120 -41.56 -20.25 -4.08
N VAL A 121 -41.90 -20.34 -5.38
CA VAL A 121 -41.27 -19.53 -6.44
C VAL A 121 -41.52 -18.02 -6.26
N ILE A 122 -42.74 -17.62 -5.89
CA ILE A 122 -43.06 -16.20 -5.68
C ILE A 122 -42.41 -15.70 -4.40
N TRP A 123 -42.40 -16.52 -3.35
CA TRP A 123 -41.68 -16.22 -2.12
C TRP A 123 -40.19 -16.01 -2.35
N ASN A 124 -39.51 -16.92 -3.06
CA ASN A 124 -38.10 -16.79 -3.40
C ASN A 124 -37.81 -15.54 -4.25
N ARG A 125 -38.72 -15.18 -5.17
CA ARG A 125 -38.59 -13.95 -5.96
C ARG A 125 -38.74 -12.69 -5.10
N LEU A 126 -39.71 -12.64 -4.19
CA LEU A 126 -39.87 -11.53 -3.24
C LEU A 126 -38.63 -11.37 -2.38
N LEU A 127 -38.15 -12.48 -1.82
CA LEU A 127 -36.96 -12.54 -0.99
C LEU A 127 -35.71 -12.04 -1.74
N GLY A 128 -35.48 -12.54 -2.97
CA GLY A 128 -34.39 -12.07 -3.82
C GLY A 128 -34.51 -10.62 -4.28
N MET A 129 -35.74 -10.11 -4.45
CA MET A 129 -35.98 -8.69 -4.73
C MET A 129 -35.57 -7.82 -3.54
N TYR A 130 -36.06 -8.12 -2.32
CA TYR A 130 -35.70 -7.37 -1.13
C TYR A 130 -34.19 -7.41 -0.83
N ALA A 131 -33.56 -8.58 -0.96
CA ALA A 131 -32.11 -8.73 -0.79
C ALA A 131 -31.31 -7.87 -1.80
N LYS A 132 -31.68 -7.89 -3.09
CA LYS A 132 -31.02 -7.06 -4.13
C LYS A 132 -31.28 -5.56 -3.99
N CYS A 133 -32.42 -5.18 -3.41
CA CYS A 133 -32.75 -3.80 -3.08
C CYS A 133 -32.08 -3.33 -1.77
N GLY A 134 -31.32 -4.18 -1.09
CA GLY A 134 -30.61 -3.86 0.16
C GLY A 134 -31.49 -3.84 1.42
N SER A 135 -32.78 -4.19 1.33
CA SER A 135 -33.66 -4.27 2.50
C SER A 135 -33.65 -5.69 3.09
N LEU A 136 -32.61 -6.01 3.87
CA LEU A 136 -32.49 -7.31 4.53
C LEU A 136 -33.53 -7.51 5.64
N VAL A 137 -34.01 -6.44 6.26
CA VAL A 137 -35.06 -6.52 7.30
C VAL A 137 -36.37 -7.02 6.70
N ASP A 138 -36.77 -6.49 5.55
CA ASP A 138 -37.99 -6.94 4.86
C ASP A 138 -37.79 -8.33 4.23
N ALA A 139 -36.58 -8.61 3.72
CA ALA A 139 -36.23 -9.96 3.26
C ALA A 139 -36.37 -11.01 4.40
N ARG A 140 -35.94 -10.67 5.62
CA ARG A 140 -36.08 -11.55 6.78
C ARG A 140 -37.53 -11.78 7.18
N LYS A 141 -38.37 -10.74 7.19
CA LYS A 141 -39.81 -10.88 7.42
C LYS A 141 -40.45 -11.81 6.39
N VAL A 142 -40.13 -11.62 5.11
CA VAL A 142 -40.58 -12.50 4.03
C VAL A 142 -40.15 -13.94 4.29
N PHE A 143 -38.87 -14.16 4.64
CA PHE A 143 -38.34 -15.47 4.96
C PHE A 143 -39.07 -16.16 6.12
N ASP A 144 -39.37 -15.41 7.18
CA ASP A 144 -40.05 -15.90 8.37
C ASP A 144 -41.55 -16.22 8.09
N GLU A 145 -42.19 -15.45 7.20
CA GLU A 145 -43.57 -15.66 6.72
C GLU A 145 -43.74 -16.88 5.77
N MET A 146 -42.65 -17.42 5.19
CA MET A 146 -42.71 -18.54 4.25
C MET A 146 -43.19 -19.85 4.90
N PRO A 147 -44.29 -20.47 4.41
CA PRO A 147 -44.78 -21.75 4.95
C PRO A 147 -43.86 -22.94 4.65
N LYS A 148 -43.18 -22.91 3.51
CA LYS A 148 -42.20 -23.93 3.09
C LYS A 148 -40.99 -23.23 2.49
N ARG A 149 -39.82 -23.55 3.01
CA ARG A 149 -38.52 -23.02 2.58
C ARG A 149 -37.78 -24.10 1.80
N ASP A 150 -37.24 -23.75 0.64
CA ASP A 150 -36.34 -24.61 -0.12
C ASP A 150 -34.90 -24.12 0.02
N LEU A 151 -33.93 -24.88 -0.49
CA LEU A 151 -32.51 -24.52 -0.48
C LEU A 151 -32.25 -23.11 -1.05
N CYS A 152 -33.01 -22.69 -2.07
CA CYS A 152 -32.90 -21.37 -2.67
C CYS A 152 -33.31 -20.26 -1.69
N SER A 153 -34.40 -20.44 -0.93
CA SER A 153 -34.83 -19.50 0.12
C SER A 153 -33.71 -19.23 1.12
N TRP A 154 -33.05 -20.29 1.60
CA TRP A 154 -31.96 -20.18 2.57
C TRP A 154 -30.71 -19.52 1.97
N ASN A 155 -30.29 -19.95 0.77
CA ASN A 155 -29.11 -19.43 0.09
C ASN A 155 -29.19 -17.93 -0.18
N VAL A 156 -30.37 -17.42 -0.57
CA VAL A 156 -30.56 -15.98 -0.80
C VAL A 156 -30.39 -15.18 0.49
N MET A 157 -30.89 -15.66 1.62
CA MET A 157 -30.72 -14.98 2.90
C MET A 157 -29.27 -15.01 3.39
N VAL A 158 -28.64 -16.18 3.36
CA VAL A 158 -27.24 -16.35 3.77
C VAL A 158 -26.31 -15.45 2.94
N ASN A 159 -26.46 -15.46 1.62
CA ASN A 159 -25.67 -14.61 0.73
C ASN A 159 -25.97 -13.11 0.94
N GLY A 160 -27.23 -12.75 1.16
CA GLY A 160 -27.63 -11.37 1.44
C GLY A 160 -26.96 -10.80 2.69
N TYR A 161 -26.96 -11.55 3.79
CA TYR A 161 -26.28 -11.14 5.03
C TYR A 161 -24.75 -11.14 4.87
N ALA A 162 -24.18 -12.12 4.17
CA ALA A 162 -22.74 -12.22 3.94
C ALA A 162 -22.17 -11.04 3.12
N GLU A 163 -22.85 -10.64 2.04
CA GLU A 163 -22.42 -9.50 1.21
C GLU A 163 -22.43 -8.17 2.00
N VAL A 164 -23.46 -7.95 2.82
CA VAL A 164 -23.54 -6.75 3.68
C VAL A 164 -22.50 -6.79 4.82
N GLY A 165 -22.07 -7.99 5.23
CA GLY A 165 -21.09 -8.21 6.30
C GLY A 165 -21.69 -8.50 7.66
N LEU A 166 -22.98 -8.83 7.73
CA LEU A 166 -23.65 -9.30 8.95
C LEU A 166 -23.40 -10.81 9.11
N LEU A 167 -22.12 -11.18 9.28
CA LEU A 167 -21.68 -12.58 9.21
C LEU A 167 -22.22 -13.45 10.33
N GLU A 168 -22.50 -12.89 11.51
CA GLU A 168 -23.14 -13.61 12.62
C GLU A 168 -24.56 -14.08 12.27
N GLU A 169 -25.35 -13.20 11.64
CA GLU A 169 -26.71 -13.54 11.22
C GLU A 169 -26.70 -14.50 10.03
N ALA A 170 -25.75 -14.32 9.10
CA ALA A 170 -25.51 -15.28 8.02
C ALA A 170 -25.15 -16.66 8.59
N ARG A 171 -24.31 -16.70 9.62
CA ARG A 171 -23.84 -17.94 10.25
C ARG A 171 -24.95 -18.67 11.00
N LYS A 172 -25.77 -17.97 11.77
CA LYS A 172 -26.95 -18.55 12.44
C LYS A 172 -27.89 -19.20 11.44
N LEU A 173 -28.25 -18.48 10.38
CA LEU A 173 -29.10 -19.02 9.32
C LEU A 173 -28.46 -20.21 8.62
N PHE A 174 -27.15 -20.13 8.34
CA PHE A 174 -26.41 -21.22 7.75
C PHE A 174 -26.39 -22.48 8.63
N ASP A 175 -26.29 -22.32 9.96
CA ASP A 175 -26.32 -23.43 10.91
C ASP A 175 -27.73 -24.05 11.08
N GLU A 176 -28.79 -23.25 10.87
CA GLU A 176 -30.19 -23.71 10.85
C GLU A 176 -30.60 -24.45 9.55
N MET A 177 -29.81 -24.35 8.48
CA MET A 177 -30.13 -25.00 7.20
C MET A 177 -30.23 -26.53 7.33
N PRO A 178 -31.34 -27.16 6.92
CA PRO A 178 -31.51 -28.62 6.96
C PRO A 178 -30.54 -29.35 6.03
N GLU A 179 -30.35 -28.81 4.83
CA GLU A 179 -29.41 -29.29 3.82
C GLU A 179 -28.56 -28.12 3.33
N ARG A 180 -27.31 -28.39 2.96
CA ARG A 180 -26.35 -27.39 2.49
C ARG A 180 -25.77 -27.85 1.17
N ASP A 181 -25.78 -26.96 0.18
CA ASP A 181 -25.21 -27.21 -1.14
C ASP A 181 -23.91 -26.43 -1.34
N SER A 182 -23.27 -26.57 -2.51
CA SER A 182 -22.02 -25.84 -2.78
C SER A 182 -22.20 -24.32 -2.72
N TYR A 183 -23.39 -23.80 -3.01
CA TYR A 183 -23.66 -22.35 -2.98
C TYR A 183 -23.70 -21.81 -1.56
N SER A 184 -24.35 -22.51 -0.62
CA SER A 184 -24.40 -22.10 0.79
C SER A 184 -22.99 -22.01 1.40
N TRP A 185 -22.14 -23.01 1.13
CA TRP A 185 -20.75 -23.01 1.57
C TRP A 185 -19.92 -21.89 0.93
N THR A 186 -20.09 -21.66 -0.39
CA THR A 186 -19.39 -20.57 -1.10
C THR A 186 -19.73 -19.22 -0.47
N ALA A 187 -21.02 -18.93 -0.27
CA ALA A 187 -21.48 -17.66 0.26
C ALA A 187 -20.86 -17.35 1.63
N MET A 188 -20.79 -18.35 2.51
CA MET A 188 -20.17 -18.18 3.82
C MET A 188 -18.65 -18.01 3.73
N VAL A 189 -17.93 -18.92 3.06
CA VAL A 189 -16.46 -18.88 2.97
C VAL A 189 -16.00 -17.58 2.30
N THR A 190 -16.59 -17.20 1.16
CA THR A 190 -16.27 -15.95 0.48
C THR A 190 -16.69 -14.73 1.31
N GLY A 191 -17.81 -14.79 2.03
CA GLY A 191 -18.25 -13.72 2.93
C GLY A 191 -17.24 -13.39 4.03
N TYR A 192 -16.74 -14.43 4.72
CA TYR A 192 -15.70 -14.27 5.75
C TYR A 192 -14.39 -13.72 5.17
N VAL A 193 -13.95 -14.20 4.01
CA VAL A 193 -12.75 -13.67 3.33
C VAL A 193 -12.91 -12.20 2.95
N LYS A 194 -14.06 -11.80 2.39
CA LYS A 194 -14.34 -10.41 2.00
C LYS A 194 -14.35 -9.43 3.18
N LYS A 195 -14.60 -9.90 4.40
CA LYS A 195 -14.67 -9.08 5.62
C LYS A 195 -13.42 -9.24 6.51
N ASP A 196 -12.32 -9.73 5.91
CA ASP A 196 -11.02 -9.87 6.57
C ASP A 196 -11.05 -10.79 7.81
N GLN A 197 -11.88 -11.84 7.75
CA GLN A 197 -11.97 -12.91 8.75
C GLN A 197 -11.55 -14.26 8.14
N PRO A 198 -10.26 -14.42 7.76
CA PRO A 198 -9.81 -15.60 7.02
C PRO A 198 -9.77 -16.88 7.88
N GLU A 199 -9.67 -16.78 9.22
CA GLU A 199 -9.58 -17.96 10.09
C GLU A 199 -10.90 -18.73 10.11
N GLU A 200 -11.99 -18.00 10.28
CA GLU A 200 -13.36 -18.50 10.26
C GLU A 200 -13.70 -19.12 8.89
N ALA A 201 -13.23 -18.50 7.80
CA ALA A 201 -13.37 -19.04 6.45
C ALA A 201 -12.71 -20.43 6.33
N LEU A 202 -11.49 -20.61 6.87
CA LEU A 202 -10.78 -21.88 6.85
C LEU A 202 -11.41 -22.94 7.75
N VAL A 203 -11.98 -22.53 8.89
CA VAL A 203 -12.75 -23.43 9.77
C VAL A 203 -13.98 -23.95 9.04
N LEU A 204 -14.74 -23.07 8.38
CA LEU A 204 -15.90 -23.48 7.59
C LEU A 204 -15.53 -24.35 6.40
N TYR A 205 -14.46 -24.03 5.70
CA TYR A 205 -13.95 -24.87 4.61
C TYR A 205 -13.56 -26.27 5.11
N SER A 206 -12.93 -26.36 6.28
CA SER A 206 -12.60 -27.64 6.92
C SER A 206 -13.86 -28.42 7.32
N LEU A 207 -14.90 -27.73 7.79
CA LEU A 207 -16.18 -28.35 8.14
C LEU A 207 -16.88 -28.92 6.91
N MET A 208 -16.93 -28.14 5.82
CA MET A 208 -17.49 -28.58 4.54
C MET A 208 -16.86 -29.88 4.04
N GLN A 209 -15.53 -30.01 4.14
CA GLN A 209 -14.81 -31.22 3.71
C GLN A 209 -15.18 -32.48 4.50
N ARG A 210 -15.71 -32.33 5.72
CA ARG A 210 -16.14 -33.45 6.56
C ARG A 210 -17.56 -33.93 6.24
N VAL A 211 -18.34 -33.13 5.51
CA VAL A 211 -19.72 -33.48 5.16
C VAL A 211 -19.74 -34.46 3.97
N PRO A 212 -20.34 -35.66 4.11
CA PRO A 212 -20.45 -36.62 3.02
C PRO A 212 -21.16 -36.01 1.79
N ASN A 213 -20.68 -36.31 0.59
CA ASN A 213 -21.21 -35.82 -0.70
C ASN A 213 -21.14 -34.30 -0.95
N SER A 214 -20.49 -33.53 -0.07
CA SER A 214 -20.20 -32.11 -0.32
C SER A 214 -19.03 -31.98 -1.29
N LYS A 215 -19.30 -31.48 -2.52
CA LYS A 215 -18.25 -31.14 -3.49
C LYS A 215 -18.06 -29.63 -3.51
N PRO A 216 -16.89 -29.10 -3.13
CA PRO A 216 -16.64 -27.68 -3.29
C PRO A 216 -16.52 -27.32 -4.77
N ASN A 217 -17.09 -26.19 -5.13
CA ASN A 217 -16.82 -25.55 -6.41
C ASN A 217 -15.47 -24.80 -6.37
N ILE A 218 -14.97 -24.46 -7.56
CA ILE A 218 -13.70 -23.74 -7.75
C ILE A 218 -13.65 -22.43 -6.93
N PHE A 219 -14.77 -21.71 -6.85
CA PHE A 219 -14.89 -20.45 -6.10
C PHE A 219 -14.70 -20.61 -4.59
N THR A 220 -15.26 -21.67 -4.00
CA THR A 220 -15.11 -21.98 -2.57
C THR A 220 -13.66 -22.31 -2.27
N VAL A 221 -13.03 -23.13 -3.11
CA VAL A 221 -11.62 -23.52 -2.93
C VAL A 221 -10.70 -22.32 -3.12
N SER A 222 -10.90 -21.49 -4.16
CA SER A 222 -10.12 -20.27 -4.37
C SER A 222 -10.25 -19.30 -3.19
N SER A 223 -11.46 -19.14 -2.63
CA SER A 223 -11.68 -18.33 -1.42
C SER A 223 -10.92 -18.90 -0.20
N ALA A 224 -10.93 -20.23 -0.02
CA ALA A 224 -10.16 -20.87 1.05
C ALA A 224 -8.64 -20.74 0.86
N VAL A 225 -8.14 -20.82 -0.39
CA VAL A 225 -6.72 -20.57 -0.71
C VAL A 225 -6.35 -19.12 -0.38
N ALA A 226 -7.20 -18.16 -0.75
CA ALA A 226 -7.01 -16.75 -0.41
C ALA A 226 -6.98 -16.51 1.11
N ALA A 227 -7.85 -17.19 1.87
CA ALA A 227 -7.84 -17.15 3.32
C ALA A 227 -6.53 -17.70 3.91
N ALA A 228 -6.05 -18.85 3.43
CA ALA A 228 -4.77 -19.42 3.84
C ALA A 228 -3.59 -18.51 3.50
N ALA A 229 -3.66 -17.83 2.36
CA ALA A 229 -2.66 -16.86 1.92
C ALA A 229 -2.64 -15.60 2.79
N ALA A 230 -3.81 -15.12 3.24
CA ALA A 230 -3.95 -13.96 4.12
C ALA A 230 -3.34 -14.22 5.50
N ILE A 231 -3.59 -15.40 6.09
CA ILE A 231 -3.01 -15.82 7.38
C ILE A 231 -1.54 -16.26 7.23
N GLN A 232 -1.09 -16.49 5.99
CA GLN A 232 0.21 -17.08 5.67
C GLN A 232 0.40 -18.47 6.31
N CYS A 233 -0.68 -19.26 6.46
CA CYS A 233 -0.65 -20.57 7.08
C CYS A 233 -0.32 -21.69 6.06
N ILE A 234 0.96 -22.02 5.92
CA ILE A 234 1.41 -23.03 4.95
C ILE A 234 0.78 -24.42 5.15
N ARG A 235 0.53 -24.82 6.41
CA ARG A 235 -0.10 -26.11 6.71
C ARG A 235 -1.49 -26.20 6.08
N ARG A 236 -2.32 -25.18 6.29
CA ARG A 236 -3.66 -25.10 5.70
C ARG A 236 -3.59 -24.99 4.18
N GLY A 237 -2.64 -24.20 3.66
CA GLY A 237 -2.36 -24.14 2.23
C GLY A 237 -2.08 -25.51 1.59
N LYS A 238 -1.19 -26.31 2.20
CA LYS A 238 -0.85 -27.67 1.74
C LYS A 238 -2.04 -28.64 1.84
N GLU A 239 -2.85 -28.55 2.90
CA GLU A 239 -4.10 -29.32 3.03
C GLU A 239 -5.09 -29.01 1.89
N ILE A 240 -5.27 -27.72 1.57
CA ILE A 240 -6.15 -27.27 0.50
C ILE A 240 -5.60 -27.71 -0.87
N HIS A 241 -4.30 -27.58 -1.11
CA HIS A 241 -3.66 -28.04 -2.35
C HIS A 241 -3.81 -29.56 -2.53
N GLY A 242 -3.57 -30.36 -1.49
CA GLY A 242 -3.80 -31.81 -1.55
C GLY A 242 -5.28 -32.15 -1.82
N HIS A 243 -6.21 -31.35 -1.31
CA HIS A 243 -7.62 -31.48 -1.64
C HIS A 243 -7.93 -31.16 -3.12
N ILE A 244 -7.36 -30.09 -3.68
CA ILE A 244 -7.51 -29.73 -5.11
C ILE A 244 -7.10 -30.88 -6.02
N VAL A 245 -5.93 -31.46 -5.77
CA VAL A 245 -5.40 -32.58 -6.57
C VAL A 245 -6.30 -33.82 -6.46
N ARG A 246 -6.73 -34.20 -5.24
CA ARG A 246 -7.62 -35.36 -5.06
C ARG A 246 -9.01 -35.16 -5.68
N ALA A 247 -9.49 -33.92 -5.74
CA ALA A 247 -10.78 -33.59 -6.30
C ALA A 247 -10.76 -33.46 -7.84
N GLY A 248 -9.59 -33.54 -8.48
CA GLY A 248 -9.42 -33.34 -9.91
C GLY A 248 -9.71 -31.89 -10.35
N LEU A 249 -9.49 -30.92 -9.46
CA LEU A 249 -9.66 -29.49 -9.74
C LEU A 249 -8.34 -28.82 -10.19
N ASP A 250 -7.28 -29.61 -10.38
CA ASP A 250 -5.93 -29.18 -10.74
C ASP A 250 -5.76 -28.87 -12.24
N SER A 251 -6.81 -28.98 -13.05
CA SER A 251 -6.80 -28.51 -14.44
C SER A 251 -7.16 -27.02 -14.60
N ASP A 252 -7.55 -26.33 -13.52
CA ASP A 252 -8.05 -24.96 -13.57
C ASP A 252 -6.93 -23.91 -13.34
N GLU A 253 -6.77 -23.00 -14.30
CA GLU A 253 -5.74 -21.96 -14.30
C GLU A 253 -5.88 -20.95 -13.16
N VAL A 254 -7.11 -20.65 -12.73
CA VAL A 254 -7.40 -19.70 -11.64
C VAL A 254 -6.94 -20.30 -10.31
N LEU A 255 -7.10 -21.61 -10.12
CA LEU A 255 -6.60 -22.31 -8.93
C LEU A 255 -5.08 -22.35 -8.87
N TRP A 256 -4.39 -22.58 -10.00
CA TRP A 256 -2.92 -22.52 -10.02
C TRP A 256 -2.38 -21.15 -9.67
N SER A 257 -2.97 -20.09 -10.23
CA SER A 257 -2.58 -18.71 -9.91
C SER A 257 -2.83 -18.39 -8.43
N SER A 258 -3.96 -18.83 -7.87
CA SER A 258 -4.29 -18.68 -6.45
C SER A 258 -3.33 -19.45 -5.54
N LEU A 259 -2.98 -20.69 -5.90
CA LEU A 259 -2.05 -21.53 -5.16
C LEU A 259 -0.63 -20.96 -5.20
N MET A 260 -0.18 -20.48 -6.37
CA MET A 260 1.12 -19.82 -6.52
C MET A 260 1.23 -18.60 -5.58
N ASP A 261 0.22 -17.73 -5.56
CA ASP A 261 0.20 -16.57 -4.65
C ASP A 261 0.20 -17.01 -3.18
N MET A 262 -0.55 -18.05 -2.83
CA MET A 262 -0.59 -18.60 -1.46
C MET A 262 0.78 -19.13 -1.03
N TYR A 263 1.41 -20.02 -1.81
CA TYR A 263 2.75 -20.53 -1.50
C TYR A 263 3.78 -19.40 -1.43
N GLY A 264 3.69 -18.43 -2.35
CA GLY A 264 4.53 -17.24 -2.35
C GLY A 264 4.39 -16.40 -1.09
N LYS A 265 3.16 -16.11 -0.64
CA LYS A 265 2.88 -15.37 0.60
C LYS A 265 3.30 -16.13 1.86
N CYS A 266 3.25 -17.46 1.84
CA CYS A 266 3.75 -18.32 2.92
C CYS A 266 5.29 -18.47 2.95
N GLY A 267 6.02 -17.84 2.03
CA GLY A 267 7.49 -17.94 1.95
C GLY A 267 8.02 -19.22 1.29
N CYS A 268 7.14 -20.10 0.80
CA CYS A 268 7.46 -21.33 0.08
C CYS A 268 7.66 -21.05 -1.42
N ILE A 269 8.73 -20.32 -1.74
CA ILE A 269 8.95 -19.78 -3.09
C ILE A 269 9.27 -20.87 -4.12
N ASP A 270 9.94 -21.95 -3.71
CA ASP A 270 10.26 -23.05 -4.62
C ASP A 270 9.00 -23.85 -4.99
N GLU A 271 8.07 -24.06 -4.06
CA GLU A 271 6.76 -24.64 -4.38
C GLU A 271 5.92 -23.71 -5.27
N ALA A 272 5.96 -22.40 -5.02
CA ALA A 272 5.32 -21.42 -5.91
C ALA A 272 5.92 -21.47 -7.33
N ARG A 273 7.25 -21.63 -7.45
CA ARG A 273 7.94 -21.78 -8.73
C ARG A 273 7.51 -23.06 -9.46
N ASN A 274 7.46 -24.19 -8.74
CA ASN A 274 7.03 -25.46 -9.31
C ASN A 274 5.58 -25.40 -9.85
N ILE A 275 4.71 -24.62 -9.19
CA ILE A 275 3.36 -24.36 -9.69
C ILE A 275 3.41 -23.49 -10.94
N PHE A 276 4.15 -22.39 -10.90
CA PHE A 276 4.32 -21.49 -12.03
C PHE A 276 4.77 -22.25 -13.28
N ASP A 277 5.77 -23.12 -13.15
CA ASP A 277 6.30 -23.92 -14.27
C ASP A 277 5.25 -24.84 -14.90
N LYS A 278 4.29 -25.34 -14.10
CA LYS A 278 3.19 -26.20 -14.57
C LYS A 278 2.05 -25.46 -15.29
N ILE A 279 1.94 -24.15 -15.14
CA ILE A 279 0.93 -23.36 -15.86
C ILE A 279 1.23 -23.40 -17.36
N ILE A 280 0.29 -23.90 -18.16
CA ILE A 280 0.46 -24.06 -19.62
C ILE A 280 0.48 -22.69 -20.30
N GLU A 281 -0.57 -21.88 -20.11
CA GLU A 281 -0.66 -20.51 -20.61
C GLU A 281 -0.45 -19.53 -19.46
N LYS A 282 0.77 -18.99 -19.36
CA LYS A 282 1.13 -18.00 -18.34
C LYS A 282 0.75 -16.61 -18.81
N ASP A 283 -0.23 -15.99 -18.17
CA ASP A 283 -0.60 -14.59 -18.40
C ASP A 283 0.36 -13.60 -17.72
N VAL A 284 0.28 -12.30 -18.05
CA VAL A 284 1.15 -11.27 -17.45
C VAL A 284 1.04 -11.21 -15.92
N VAL A 285 -0.13 -11.57 -15.36
CA VAL A 285 -0.39 -11.53 -13.91
C VAL A 285 0.41 -12.62 -13.19
N SER A 286 0.43 -13.84 -13.73
CA SER A 286 1.21 -14.95 -13.18
C SER A 286 2.72 -14.66 -13.21
N TRP A 287 3.24 -14.15 -14.33
CA TRP A 287 4.64 -13.69 -14.46
C TRP A 287 4.98 -12.60 -13.44
N THR A 288 4.16 -11.54 -13.39
CA THR A 288 4.38 -10.40 -12.49
C THR A 288 4.38 -10.84 -11.04
N SER A 289 3.43 -11.69 -10.65
CA SER A 289 3.32 -12.21 -9.30
C SER A 289 4.56 -13.02 -8.92
N MET A 290 5.03 -13.93 -9.78
CA MET A 290 6.22 -14.73 -9.48
C MET A 290 7.49 -13.89 -9.38
N ILE A 291 7.67 -12.89 -10.26
CA ILE A 291 8.78 -11.93 -10.22
C ILE A 291 8.76 -11.12 -8.92
N ASP A 292 7.60 -10.56 -8.55
CA ASP A 292 7.43 -9.81 -7.29
C ASP A 292 7.74 -10.67 -6.06
N ARG A 293 7.34 -11.94 -6.06
CA ARG A 293 7.68 -12.88 -4.98
C ARG A 293 9.18 -13.12 -4.85
N TYR A 294 9.90 -13.32 -5.96
CA TYR A 294 11.35 -13.45 -5.90
C TYR A 294 12.02 -12.21 -5.30
N PHE A 295 11.59 -11.00 -5.70
CA PHE A 295 12.14 -9.76 -5.15
C PHE A 295 11.81 -9.58 -3.66
N LYS A 296 10.56 -9.82 -3.23
CA LYS A 296 10.16 -9.74 -1.81
C LYS A 296 10.92 -10.72 -0.92
N SER A 297 11.25 -11.91 -1.44
CA SER A 297 12.05 -12.92 -0.74
C SER A 297 13.57 -12.72 -0.88
N ARG A 298 14.02 -11.58 -1.42
CA ARG A 298 15.44 -11.24 -1.64
C ARG A 298 16.21 -12.22 -2.54
N ARG A 299 15.50 -12.97 -3.39
CA ARG A 299 16.04 -13.88 -4.42
C ARG A 299 16.18 -13.13 -5.75
N TRP A 300 16.97 -12.05 -5.71
CA TRP A 300 17.04 -11.06 -6.78
C TRP A 300 17.51 -11.63 -8.12
N ARG A 301 18.47 -12.56 -8.08
CA ARG A 301 19.04 -13.18 -9.29
C ARG A 301 17.97 -13.94 -10.06
N GLU A 302 17.18 -14.76 -9.36
CA GLU A 302 16.05 -15.49 -9.93
C GLU A 302 14.97 -14.54 -10.44
N GLY A 303 14.66 -13.47 -9.70
CA GLY A 303 13.71 -12.44 -10.13
C GLY A 303 14.11 -11.75 -11.45
N PHE A 304 15.37 -11.33 -11.58
CA PHE A 304 15.87 -10.73 -12.83
C PHE A 304 15.98 -11.74 -13.98
N SER A 305 16.35 -12.99 -13.67
CA SER A 305 16.36 -14.07 -14.66
C SER A 305 14.97 -14.31 -15.22
N LEU A 306 13.96 -14.34 -14.35
CA LEU A 306 12.58 -14.55 -14.76
C LEU A 306 12.00 -13.37 -15.55
N PHE A 307 12.36 -12.14 -15.17
CA PHE A 307 12.02 -10.97 -15.95
C PHE A 307 12.65 -11.00 -17.36
N SER A 308 13.90 -11.47 -17.47
CA SER A 308 14.58 -11.62 -18.75
C SER A 308 13.89 -12.67 -19.64
N GLU A 309 13.40 -13.76 -19.04
CA GLU A 309 12.59 -14.77 -19.71
C GLU A 309 11.26 -14.19 -20.22
N LEU A 310 10.55 -13.42 -19.39
CA LEU A 310 9.33 -12.71 -19.79
C LEU A 310 9.58 -11.77 -20.97
N VAL A 311 10.63 -10.95 -20.91
CA VAL A 311 11.01 -10.01 -21.98
C VAL A 311 11.42 -10.74 -23.27
N GLY A 312 12.01 -11.92 -23.16
CA GLY A 312 12.37 -12.78 -24.29
C GLY A 312 11.17 -13.53 -24.89
N SER A 313 10.08 -13.69 -24.15
CA SER A 313 8.87 -14.34 -24.64
C SER A 313 8.13 -13.47 -25.67
N SER A 314 7.73 -14.05 -26.81
CA SER A 314 7.07 -13.29 -27.88
C SER A 314 5.58 -13.06 -27.65
N CYS A 315 4.97 -13.76 -26.69
CA CYS A 315 3.53 -13.77 -26.47
C CYS A 315 3.04 -12.83 -25.36
N VAL A 316 3.87 -12.51 -24.35
CA VAL A 316 3.44 -11.74 -23.18
C VAL A 316 4.35 -10.53 -22.99
N ARG A 317 3.76 -9.34 -22.90
CA ARG A 317 4.49 -8.11 -22.58
C ARG A 317 4.41 -7.82 -21.09
N PRO A 318 5.50 -7.35 -20.46
CA PRO A 318 5.45 -6.81 -19.10
C PRO A 318 4.44 -5.66 -19.00
N ASN A 319 3.72 -5.60 -17.89
CA ASN A 319 2.82 -4.49 -17.59
C ASN A 319 3.48 -3.49 -16.63
N GLU A 320 2.77 -2.42 -16.29
CA GLU A 320 3.25 -1.36 -15.40
C GLU A 320 3.69 -1.89 -14.03
N TYR A 321 2.96 -2.87 -13.48
CA TYR A 321 3.29 -3.52 -12.21
C TYR A 321 4.59 -4.32 -12.29
N THR A 322 4.81 -5.03 -13.40
CA THR A 322 6.07 -5.74 -13.65
C THR A 322 7.24 -4.75 -13.65
N PHE A 323 7.13 -3.65 -14.40
CA PHE A 323 8.19 -2.65 -14.47
C PHE A 323 8.45 -1.99 -13.12
N ALA A 324 7.41 -1.56 -12.41
CA ALA A 324 7.54 -0.95 -11.10
C ALA A 324 8.26 -1.89 -10.11
N GLY A 325 7.91 -3.18 -10.09
CA GLY A 325 8.57 -4.17 -9.23
C GLY A 325 10.05 -4.38 -9.57
N VAL A 326 10.39 -4.49 -10.85
CA VAL A 326 11.78 -4.64 -11.31
C VAL A 326 12.61 -3.38 -11.05
N LEU A 327 12.05 -2.19 -11.34
CA LEU A 327 12.70 -0.90 -11.09
C LEU A 327 12.92 -0.67 -9.59
N LYS A 328 11.96 -1.07 -8.75
CA LYS A 328 12.09 -1.04 -7.30
C LYS A 328 13.24 -1.94 -6.82
N ALA A 329 13.35 -3.16 -7.35
CA ALA A 329 14.48 -4.05 -7.06
C ALA A 329 15.82 -3.43 -7.51
N CYS A 330 15.86 -2.78 -8.68
CA CYS A 330 17.05 -2.05 -9.14
C CYS A 330 17.41 -0.89 -8.19
N ALA A 331 16.42 -0.16 -7.69
CA ALA A 331 16.60 0.96 -6.75
C ALA A 331 17.17 0.49 -5.40
N ASP A 332 16.65 -0.62 -4.87
CA ASP A 332 17.05 -1.20 -3.59
C ASP A 332 18.44 -1.85 -3.67
N LEU A 333 18.80 -2.43 -4.82
CA LEU A 333 20.12 -3.02 -5.08
C LEU A 333 21.14 -2.03 -5.65
N THR A 334 20.72 -0.82 -5.97
CA THR A 334 21.54 0.23 -6.62
C THR A 334 22.16 -0.21 -7.96
N THR A 335 21.46 -1.05 -8.73
CA THR A 335 21.94 -1.59 -10.02
C THR A 335 21.48 -0.72 -11.19
N GLU A 336 22.14 0.43 -11.36
CA GLU A 336 21.80 1.43 -12.38
C GLU A 336 21.77 0.86 -13.80
N GLU A 337 22.73 0.00 -14.14
CA GLU A 337 22.88 -0.52 -15.51
C GLU A 337 21.72 -1.45 -15.92
N VAL A 338 21.21 -2.25 -14.98
CA VAL A 338 19.98 -3.04 -15.20
C VAL A 338 18.78 -2.10 -15.33
N GLY A 339 18.69 -1.09 -14.47
CA GLY A 339 17.64 -0.05 -14.55
C GLY A 339 17.62 0.67 -15.91
N LYS A 340 18.78 1.02 -16.47
CA LYS A 340 18.91 1.61 -17.82
C LYS A 340 18.45 0.65 -18.92
N GLN A 341 18.76 -0.65 -18.81
CA GLN A 341 18.27 -1.65 -19.76
C GLN A 341 16.75 -1.75 -19.73
N VAL A 342 16.16 -1.76 -18.53
CA VAL A 342 14.70 -1.75 -18.35
C VAL A 342 14.09 -0.48 -18.95
N HIS A 343 14.65 0.69 -18.66
CA HIS A 343 14.20 1.96 -19.24
C HIS A 343 14.28 1.94 -20.77
N GLY A 344 15.41 1.52 -21.35
CA GLY A 344 15.57 1.42 -22.80
C GLY A 344 14.55 0.46 -23.44
N TYR A 345 14.22 -0.64 -22.76
CA TYR A 345 13.15 -1.54 -23.19
C TYR A 345 11.77 -0.86 -23.11
N MET A 346 11.45 -0.17 -22.01
CA MET A 346 10.21 0.62 -21.87
C MET A 346 10.06 1.65 -23.00
N THR A 347 11.12 2.41 -23.30
CA THR A 347 11.11 3.36 -24.43
C THR A 347 10.86 2.65 -25.77
N ARG A 348 11.51 1.51 -26.01
CA ARG A 348 11.38 0.76 -27.27
C ARG A 348 9.96 0.23 -27.51
N ILE A 349 9.24 -0.16 -26.46
CA ILE A 349 7.85 -0.65 -26.57
C ILE A 349 6.81 0.47 -26.61
N GLY A 350 7.24 1.75 -26.55
CA GLY A 350 6.34 2.90 -26.53
C GLY A 350 5.58 3.04 -25.20
N PHE A 351 6.27 2.81 -24.08
CA PHE A 351 5.67 2.88 -22.74
C PHE A 351 5.11 4.27 -22.44
N ASP A 352 3.97 4.32 -21.74
CA ASP A 352 3.28 5.56 -21.38
C ASP A 352 4.07 6.35 -20.31
N PRO A 353 4.55 7.58 -20.61
CA PRO A 353 5.23 8.44 -19.64
C PRO A 353 4.37 8.82 -18.41
N TYR A 354 3.04 8.70 -18.51
CA TYR A 354 2.09 9.03 -17.44
C TYR A 354 1.77 7.86 -16.49
N SER A 355 2.27 6.66 -16.77
CA SER A 355 2.10 5.51 -15.87
C SER A 355 2.89 5.66 -14.56
N PHE A 356 2.39 5.08 -13.46
CA PHE A 356 3.10 5.01 -12.17
C PHE A 356 4.45 4.28 -12.23
N ALA A 357 4.70 3.47 -13.27
CA ALA A 357 6.03 2.88 -13.46
C ALA A 357 7.07 3.95 -13.85
N SER A 358 6.64 5.09 -14.42
CA SER A 358 7.49 6.28 -14.64
C SER A 358 7.98 6.84 -13.30
N SER A 359 7.11 6.93 -12.30
CA SER A 359 7.47 7.35 -10.94
C SER A 359 8.46 6.38 -10.29
N SER A 360 8.30 5.07 -10.56
CA SER A 360 9.26 4.04 -10.13
C SER A 360 10.62 4.16 -10.83
N LEU A 361 10.63 4.63 -12.08
CA LEU A 361 11.85 4.91 -12.84
C LEU A 361 12.60 6.12 -12.27
N VAL A 362 11.87 7.17 -11.88
CA VAL A 362 12.43 8.33 -11.17
C VAL A 362 13.07 7.87 -9.84
N ASP A 363 12.36 7.12 -8.99
CA ASP A 363 12.89 6.57 -7.72
C ASP A 363 14.14 5.69 -7.94
N MET A 364 14.15 4.88 -9.00
CA MET A 364 15.30 4.06 -9.34
C MET A 364 16.53 4.91 -9.68
N TYR A 365 16.38 5.92 -10.55
CA TYR A 365 17.48 6.79 -10.93
C TYR A 365 18.00 7.64 -9.76
N THR A 366 17.11 8.20 -8.92
CA THR A 366 17.51 9.00 -7.76
C THR A 366 18.29 8.16 -6.74
N LYS A 367 17.84 6.94 -6.44
CA LYS A 367 18.52 5.99 -5.53
C LYS A 367 19.80 5.38 -6.10
N CYS A 368 19.99 5.42 -7.42
CA CYS A 368 21.27 5.09 -8.06
C CYS A 368 22.22 6.30 -8.18
N GLY A 369 21.82 7.47 -7.67
CA GLY A 369 22.61 8.71 -7.73
C GLY A 369 22.71 9.32 -9.13
N ASN A 370 21.85 8.92 -10.07
CA ASN A 370 21.76 9.50 -11.41
C ASN A 370 20.58 10.49 -11.47
N ILE A 371 20.76 11.62 -10.76
CA ILE A 371 19.72 12.64 -10.64
C ILE A 371 19.38 13.30 -11.99
N GLU A 372 20.32 13.33 -12.93
CA GLU A 372 20.11 13.90 -14.27
C GLU A 372 19.15 13.06 -15.10
N SER A 373 19.28 11.73 -15.08
CA SER A 373 18.32 10.86 -15.76
C SER A 373 16.95 10.91 -15.09
N ALA A 374 16.89 10.99 -13.74
CA ALA A 374 15.64 11.18 -13.02
C ALA A 374 14.93 12.48 -13.44
N LYS A 375 15.69 13.59 -13.52
CA LYS A 375 15.20 14.88 -14.02
C LYS A 375 14.66 14.76 -15.45
N ASN A 376 15.40 14.13 -16.35
CA ASN A 376 14.99 13.99 -17.75
C ASN A 376 13.67 13.20 -17.90
N VAL A 377 13.44 12.20 -17.04
CA VAL A 377 12.16 11.46 -17.01
C VAL A 377 11.02 12.36 -16.56
N VAL A 378 11.20 13.16 -15.50
CA VAL A 378 10.16 14.08 -15.00
C VAL A 378 9.90 15.22 -15.97
N ASP A 379 10.95 15.88 -16.47
CA ASP A 379 10.83 16.99 -17.42
C ASP A 379 10.23 16.53 -18.76
N GLY A 380 10.42 15.26 -19.12
CA GLY A 380 9.80 14.63 -20.29
C GLY A 380 8.31 14.30 -20.12
N CYS A 381 7.75 14.43 -18.92
CA CYS A 381 6.34 14.19 -18.62
C CYS A 381 5.61 15.54 -18.43
N PRO A 382 4.70 15.95 -19.34
CA PRO A 382 4.01 17.23 -19.23
C PRO A 382 3.16 17.42 -17.97
N LYS A 383 2.72 16.31 -17.34
CA LYS A 383 1.97 16.29 -16.08
C LYS A 383 2.50 15.17 -15.20
N PRO A 384 3.63 15.37 -14.51
CA PRO A 384 4.15 14.37 -13.58
C PRO A 384 3.18 14.20 -12.41
N ASP A 385 2.99 12.95 -11.98
CA ASP A 385 2.20 12.65 -10.80
C ASP A 385 2.92 13.08 -9.51
N LEU A 386 2.19 13.12 -8.39
CA LEU A 386 2.74 13.49 -7.08
C LEU A 386 3.95 12.61 -6.71
N VAL A 387 3.91 11.32 -7.02
CA VAL A 387 4.97 10.37 -6.70
C VAL A 387 6.27 10.70 -7.44
N SER A 388 6.20 11.11 -8.71
CA SER A 388 7.35 11.52 -9.52
C SER A 388 8.00 12.78 -8.96
N TRP A 389 7.20 13.82 -8.65
CA TRP A 389 7.70 15.04 -8.02
C TRP A 389 8.35 14.74 -6.66
N THR A 390 7.65 14.00 -5.79
CA THR A 390 8.14 13.67 -4.46
C THR A 390 9.44 12.85 -4.54
N SER A 391 9.54 11.90 -5.47
CA SER A 391 10.76 11.11 -5.71
C SER A 391 11.93 11.98 -6.17
N LEU A 392 11.68 12.95 -7.05
CA LEU A 392 12.72 13.88 -7.54
C LEU A 392 13.19 14.85 -6.45
N ILE A 393 12.26 15.44 -5.68
CA ILE A 393 12.57 16.33 -4.54
C ILE A 393 13.41 15.57 -3.50
N GLY A 394 12.98 14.36 -3.12
CA GLY A 394 13.74 13.50 -2.21
C GLY A 394 15.11 13.10 -2.78
N GLY A 395 15.18 12.85 -4.08
CA GLY A 395 16.43 12.59 -4.79
C GLY A 395 17.42 13.75 -4.68
N TYR A 396 16.98 14.98 -4.94
CA TYR A 396 17.83 16.17 -4.78
C TYR A 396 18.25 16.40 -3.33
N ALA A 397 17.35 16.21 -2.37
CA ALA A 397 17.65 16.30 -0.94
C ALA A 397 18.78 15.32 -0.56
N GLN A 398 18.64 14.05 -0.93
CA GLN A 398 19.65 13.01 -0.67
C GLN A 398 20.95 13.23 -1.43
N ASN A 399 20.96 13.97 -2.55
CA ASN A 399 22.16 14.25 -3.32
C ASN A 399 22.90 15.53 -2.89
N GLY A 400 22.49 16.15 -1.78
CA GLY A 400 23.11 17.38 -1.27
C GLY A 400 22.86 18.58 -2.18
N LYS A 401 21.72 18.62 -2.87
CA LYS A 401 21.31 19.72 -3.75
C LYS A 401 19.98 20.32 -3.24
N PRO A 402 19.98 20.94 -2.05
CA PRO A 402 18.76 21.44 -1.41
C PRO A 402 18.08 22.55 -2.21
N ASP A 403 18.85 23.42 -2.86
CA ASP A 403 18.31 24.53 -3.65
C ASP A 403 17.46 24.02 -4.84
N GLU A 404 17.91 22.97 -5.52
CA GLU A 404 17.12 22.31 -6.57
C GLU A 404 15.92 21.57 -5.99
N ALA A 405 16.04 20.93 -4.82
CA ALA A 405 14.90 20.27 -4.16
C ALA A 405 13.77 21.26 -3.87
N LEU A 406 14.11 22.45 -3.34
CA LEU A 406 13.14 23.50 -3.05
C LEU A 406 12.54 24.10 -4.33
N LYS A 407 13.35 24.32 -5.37
CA LYS A 407 12.86 24.77 -6.68
C LYS A 407 11.84 23.80 -7.29
N TYR A 408 12.11 22.49 -7.23
CA TYR A 408 11.17 21.48 -7.72
C TYR A 408 9.91 21.36 -6.83
N PHE A 409 10.00 21.70 -5.55
CA PHE A 409 8.83 21.84 -4.69
C PHE A 409 7.96 23.04 -5.08
N ASP A 410 8.58 24.18 -5.39
CA ASP A 410 7.85 25.36 -5.89
C ASP A 410 7.15 25.05 -7.22
N LEU A 411 7.83 24.35 -8.15
CA LEU A 411 7.23 23.87 -9.40
C LEU A 411 6.06 22.89 -9.17
N LEU A 412 6.15 22.00 -8.16
CA LEU A 412 5.03 21.14 -7.76
C LEU A 412 3.83 21.99 -7.34
N LEU A 413 4.03 23.05 -6.54
CA LEU A 413 2.95 23.94 -6.11
C LEU A 413 2.33 24.70 -7.28
N GLU A 414 3.16 25.23 -8.19
CA GLU A 414 2.73 25.92 -9.41
C GLU A 414 1.93 25.02 -10.36
N SER A 415 2.23 23.72 -10.39
CA SER A 415 1.49 22.75 -11.20
C SER A 415 0.04 22.52 -10.74
N GLY A 416 -0.32 23.00 -9.54
CA GLY A 416 -1.60 22.74 -8.89
C GLY A 416 -1.71 21.36 -8.23
N THR A 417 -0.64 20.57 -8.25
CA THR A 417 -0.56 19.28 -7.55
C THR A 417 -0.42 19.52 -6.05
N LYS A 418 -1.28 18.90 -5.24
CA LYS A 418 -1.23 19.08 -3.78
C LYS A 418 -0.11 18.21 -3.18
N PRO A 419 0.83 18.78 -2.40
CA PRO A 419 1.84 18.00 -1.70
C PRO A 419 1.19 17.16 -0.59
N ASP A 420 1.78 16.00 -0.32
CA ASP A 420 1.37 15.12 0.79
C ASP A 420 2.41 15.12 1.92
N HIS A 421 2.17 14.28 2.93
CA HIS A 421 3.10 14.15 4.05
C HIS A 421 4.52 13.75 3.60
N VAL A 422 4.65 12.90 2.57
CA VAL A 422 5.95 12.42 2.07
C VAL A 422 6.69 13.54 1.34
N THR A 423 5.98 14.37 0.55
CA THR A 423 6.56 15.56 -0.07
C THR A 423 7.23 16.45 0.98
N PHE A 424 6.52 16.74 2.08
CA PHE A 424 7.06 17.58 3.14
C PHE A 424 8.21 16.95 3.93
N VAL A 425 8.22 15.63 4.13
CA VAL A 425 9.39 14.93 4.70
C VAL A 425 10.62 15.16 3.83
N ASN A 426 10.49 15.08 2.50
CA ASN A 426 11.60 15.30 1.58
C ASN A 426 12.08 16.76 1.58
N VAL A 427 11.17 17.73 1.63
CA VAL A 427 11.49 19.17 1.75
C VAL A 427 12.20 19.47 3.08
N LEU A 428 11.69 18.96 4.21
CA LEU A 428 12.31 19.12 5.51
C LEU A 428 13.68 18.43 5.58
N SER A 429 13.85 17.26 4.96
CA SER A 429 15.16 16.62 4.80
C SER A 429 16.13 17.46 3.98
N ALA A 430 15.66 18.12 2.90
CA ALA A 430 16.49 19.04 2.13
C ALA A 430 16.99 20.20 3.02
N CYS A 431 16.09 20.81 3.81
CA CYS A 431 16.47 21.83 4.79
C CYS A 431 17.45 21.30 5.84
N THR A 432 17.21 20.09 6.33
CA THR A 432 18.05 19.39 7.32
C THR A 432 19.46 19.14 6.80
N HIS A 433 19.62 18.74 5.55
CA HIS A 433 20.94 18.50 4.96
C HIS A 433 21.67 19.78 4.53
N ALA A 434 20.96 20.90 4.47
CA ALA A 434 21.49 22.21 4.11
C ALA A 434 21.71 23.13 5.31
N GLY A 435 21.22 22.75 6.50
CA GLY A 435 21.23 23.60 7.68
C GLY A 435 20.29 24.81 7.59
N LEU A 436 19.24 24.75 6.75
CA LEU A 436 18.30 25.85 6.53
C LEU A 436 17.22 25.87 7.63
N VAL A 437 17.62 26.23 8.86
CA VAL A 437 16.76 26.16 10.07
C VAL A 437 15.45 26.95 9.88
N GLU A 438 15.56 28.22 9.48
CA GLU A 438 14.38 29.11 9.39
C GLU A 438 13.39 28.64 8.31
N LYS A 439 13.88 28.22 7.13
CA LYS A 439 13.02 27.63 6.08
C LYS A 439 12.41 26.31 6.53
N GLY A 440 13.15 25.48 7.26
CA GLY A 440 12.63 24.23 7.83
C GLY A 440 11.46 24.46 8.78
N LEU A 441 11.56 25.47 9.65
CA LEU A 441 10.46 25.88 10.53
C LEU A 441 9.27 26.45 9.74
N GLU A 442 9.53 27.31 8.74
CA GLU A 442 8.48 27.86 7.88
C GLU A 442 7.67 26.75 7.21
N TYR A 443 8.33 25.78 6.56
CA TYR A 443 7.64 24.67 5.93
C TYR A 443 6.93 23.78 6.95
N PHE A 444 7.52 23.56 8.13
CA PHE A 444 6.89 22.76 9.18
C PHE A 444 5.54 23.35 9.62
N TYR A 445 5.44 24.65 9.85
CA TYR A 445 4.17 25.30 10.19
C TYR A 445 3.22 25.38 9.00
N ALA A 446 3.75 25.59 7.79
CA ALA A 446 2.94 25.62 6.57
C ALA A 446 2.16 24.31 6.30
N ILE A 447 2.66 23.15 6.72
CA ILE A 447 1.97 21.84 6.62
C ILE A 447 0.53 21.95 7.16
N THR A 448 0.37 22.54 8.34
CA THR A 448 -0.93 22.71 8.98
C THR A 448 -1.64 23.97 8.48
N GLU A 449 -0.95 25.11 8.49
CA GLU A 449 -1.56 26.41 8.24
C GLU A 449 -2.02 26.61 6.79
N LYS A 450 -1.20 26.19 5.82
CA LYS A 450 -1.46 26.40 4.39
C LYS A 450 -2.04 25.15 3.70
N HIS A 451 -1.64 23.96 4.14
CA HIS A 451 -2.00 22.71 3.47
C HIS A 451 -3.04 21.87 4.22
N GLY A 452 -3.39 22.22 5.46
CA GLY A 452 -4.41 21.53 6.25
C GLY A 452 -4.06 20.08 6.59
N LEU A 453 -2.78 19.72 6.55
CA LEU A 453 -2.28 18.40 6.90
C LEU A 453 -1.87 18.37 8.38
N SER A 454 -2.04 17.23 9.04
CA SER A 454 -1.50 17.01 10.39
C SER A 454 -0.02 16.64 10.33
N HIS A 455 0.76 17.05 11.33
CA HIS A 455 2.14 16.59 11.48
C HIS A 455 2.20 15.08 11.73
N THR A 456 3.16 14.44 11.08
CA THR A 456 3.50 13.02 11.28
C THR A 456 4.77 12.88 12.13
N SER A 457 5.03 11.69 12.66
CA SER A 457 6.26 11.40 13.41
C SER A 457 7.53 11.70 12.59
N ASP A 458 7.48 11.49 11.27
CA ASP A 458 8.59 11.75 10.36
C ASP A 458 8.84 13.25 10.15
N HIS A 459 7.78 14.08 10.13
CA HIS A 459 7.92 15.54 10.10
C HIS A 459 8.66 16.07 11.33
N TYR A 460 8.26 15.62 12.52
CA TYR A 460 8.96 15.95 13.75
C TYR A 460 10.39 15.43 13.76
N THR A 461 10.62 14.20 13.28
CA THR A 461 11.96 13.61 13.20
C THR A 461 12.89 14.46 12.33
N CYS A 462 12.44 14.93 11.17
CA CYS A 462 13.24 15.81 10.31
C CYS A 462 13.51 17.17 10.98
N LEU A 463 12.49 17.80 11.58
CA LEU A 463 12.67 19.09 12.25
C LEU A 463 13.61 18.99 13.46
N VAL A 464 13.45 17.94 14.26
CA VAL A 464 14.34 17.68 15.41
C VAL A 464 15.76 17.39 14.95
N ASP A 465 15.96 16.64 13.86
CA ASP A 465 17.29 16.45 13.27
C ASP A 465 17.93 17.80 12.90
N LEU A 466 17.20 18.66 12.18
CA LEU A 466 17.64 20.02 11.80
C LEU A 466 18.02 20.88 13.03
N LEU A 467 17.18 20.90 14.07
CA LEU A 467 17.44 21.66 15.30
C LEU A 467 18.61 21.07 16.11
N SER A 468 18.74 19.74 16.15
CA SER A 468 19.81 19.05 16.87
C SER A 468 21.18 19.32 16.24
N ARG A 469 21.26 19.29 14.90
CA ARG A 469 22.50 19.59 14.15
C ARG A 469 22.90 21.05 14.25
N SER A 470 21.94 21.96 14.35
CA SER A 470 22.20 23.40 14.53
C SER A 470 22.45 23.81 15.99
N GLY A 471 22.38 22.88 16.95
CA GLY A 471 22.62 23.15 18.37
C GLY A 471 21.49 23.93 19.05
N ARG A 472 20.31 24.05 18.43
CA ARG A 472 19.13 24.77 18.94
C ARG A 472 18.34 23.93 19.96
N PHE A 473 19.01 23.47 21.02
CA PHE A 473 18.47 22.48 21.95
C PHE A 473 17.23 22.94 22.73
N GLU A 474 17.09 24.23 23.03
CA GLU A 474 15.91 24.74 23.75
C GLU A 474 14.64 24.69 22.88
N GLN A 475 14.73 25.11 21.62
CA GLN A 475 13.62 24.96 20.67
C GLN A 475 13.30 23.48 20.42
N LEU A 476 14.33 22.64 20.29
CA LEU A 476 14.16 21.19 20.14
C LEU A 476 13.37 20.59 21.29
N LYS A 477 13.67 20.96 22.54
CA LYS A 477 12.92 20.49 23.72
C LYS A 477 11.46 20.93 23.69
N SER A 478 11.18 22.17 23.28
CA SER A 478 9.80 22.66 23.11
C SER A 478 9.03 21.82 22.09
N ILE A 479 9.61 21.65 20.90
CA ILE A 479 9.00 20.86 19.82
C ILE A 479 8.71 19.42 20.26
N ILE A 480 9.64 18.76 20.96
CA ILE A 480 9.42 17.40 21.47
C ILE A 480 8.28 17.37 22.51
N SER A 481 8.16 18.39 23.36
CA SER A 481 7.10 18.46 24.37
C SER A 481 5.71 18.71 23.80
N GLU A 482 5.63 19.36 22.64
CA GLU A 482 4.38 19.65 21.92
C GLU A 482 3.91 18.48 21.04
N MET A 483 4.70 17.41 20.90
CA MET A 483 4.36 16.28 20.05
C MET A 483 3.10 15.56 20.55
N PRO A 484 2.08 15.34 19.69
CA PRO A 484 0.87 14.61 20.07
C PRO A 484 1.06 13.08 20.08
N MET A 485 2.24 12.60 19.68
CA MET A 485 2.61 11.18 19.68
C MET A 485 3.95 10.94 20.38
N LYS A 486 4.19 9.70 20.79
CA LYS A 486 5.49 9.30 21.36
C LYS A 486 6.62 9.50 20.33
N PRO A 487 7.77 10.08 20.73
CA PRO A 487 8.91 10.22 19.85
C PRO A 487 9.41 8.88 19.30
N SER A 488 9.77 8.85 18.03
CA SER A 488 10.27 7.64 17.38
C SER A 488 11.74 7.37 17.73
N LYS A 489 12.19 6.14 17.48
CA LYS A 489 13.62 5.79 17.60
C LYS A 489 14.52 6.64 16.70
N PHE A 490 14.05 7.00 15.51
CA PHE A 490 14.80 7.84 14.58
C PHE A 490 14.97 9.26 15.12
N LEU A 491 13.94 9.81 15.76
CA LEU A 491 14.00 11.11 16.41
C LEU A 491 15.06 11.12 17.53
N TRP A 492 15.02 10.15 18.45
CA TRP A 492 16.01 10.08 19.53
C TRP A 492 17.44 9.81 19.02
N ALA A 493 17.60 9.02 17.96
CA ALA A 493 18.89 8.82 17.31
C ALA A 493 19.45 10.11 16.71
N SER A 494 18.59 10.96 16.10
CA SER A 494 18.99 12.29 15.62
C SER A 494 19.41 13.21 16.77
N VAL A 495 18.65 13.24 17.86
CA VAL A 495 19.01 14.01 19.08
C VAL A 495 20.38 13.56 19.61
N LEU A 496 20.59 12.25 19.76
CA LEU A 496 21.85 11.71 20.24
C LEU A 496 23.03 12.07 19.32
N GLY A 497 22.83 12.01 18.00
CA GLY A 497 23.82 12.43 17.01
C GLY A 497 24.16 13.93 17.09
N GLY A 498 23.15 14.78 17.23
CA GLY A 498 23.32 16.23 17.43
C GLY A 498 24.05 16.54 18.74
N CYS A 499 23.68 15.88 19.84
CA CYS A 499 24.36 15.99 21.12
C CYS A 499 25.83 15.54 21.05
N SER A 500 26.13 14.49 20.28
CA SER A 500 27.52 14.06 20.04
C SER A 500 28.35 15.12 19.32
N THR A 501 27.72 15.93 18.47
CA THR A 501 28.41 16.97 17.70
C THR A 501 28.68 18.21 18.56
N HIS A 502 27.74 18.58 19.44
CA HIS A 502 27.81 19.79 20.26
C HIS A 502 28.26 19.55 21.71
N GLY A 503 28.54 18.30 22.10
CA GLY A 503 29.00 17.94 23.45
C GLY A 503 27.93 18.07 24.56
N ASN A 504 26.64 18.00 24.22
CA ASN A 504 25.56 18.12 25.20
C ASN A 504 25.27 16.77 25.88
N VAL A 505 26.00 16.49 26.96
CA VAL A 505 25.96 15.20 27.67
C VAL A 505 24.60 14.93 28.31
N ASP A 506 23.98 15.93 28.96
CA ASP A 506 22.72 15.73 29.70
C ASP A 506 21.57 15.32 28.79
N LEU A 507 21.44 15.97 27.62
CA LEU A 507 20.42 15.61 26.65
C LEU A 507 20.75 14.28 25.95
N ALA A 508 22.03 13.97 25.75
CA ALA A 508 22.46 12.67 25.21
C ALA A 508 22.05 11.52 26.14
N GLU A 509 22.22 11.67 27.45
CA GLU A 509 21.80 10.67 28.44
C GLU A 509 20.28 10.43 28.43
N LYS A 510 19.50 11.49 28.27
CA LYS A 510 18.05 11.38 28.10
C LYS A 510 17.68 10.62 26.82
N ALA A 511 18.27 11.01 25.68
CA ALA A 511 18.00 10.37 24.40
C ALA A 511 18.43 8.88 24.39
N ALA A 512 19.58 8.56 24.98
CA ALA A 512 20.07 7.20 25.06
C ALA A 512 19.17 6.30 25.94
N ARG A 513 18.63 6.83 27.05
CA ARG A 513 17.71 6.09 27.91
C ARG A 513 16.46 5.64 27.15
N GLU A 514 15.86 6.57 26.41
CA GLU A 514 14.70 6.30 25.55
C GLU A 514 15.05 5.29 24.44
N LEU A 515 16.21 5.41 23.80
CA LEU A 515 16.67 4.45 22.79
C LEU A 515 16.90 3.05 23.36
N PHE A 516 17.41 2.91 24.60
CA PHE A 516 17.57 1.61 25.24
C PHE A 516 16.24 0.94 25.60
N GLU A 517 15.18 1.71 25.83
CA GLU A 517 13.83 1.18 26.04
C GLU A 517 13.20 0.72 24.72
N ILE A 518 13.50 1.39 23.61
CA ILE A 518 12.91 1.08 22.29
C ILE A 518 13.68 -0.02 21.54
N GLU A 519 15.02 0.05 21.51
CA GLU A 519 15.89 -0.87 20.75
C GLU A 519 17.21 -1.16 21.50
N PRO A 520 17.16 -1.95 22.59
CA PRO A 520 18.35 -2.28 23.39
C PRO A 520 19.44 -3.03 22.61
N GLU A 521 19.09 -3.68 21.51
CA GLU A 521 20.01 -4.41 20.64
C GLU A 521 20.77 -3.52 19.63
N ASN A 522 20.53 -2.20 19.60
CA ASN A 522 21.17 -1.32 18.62
C ASN A 522 22.60 -0.91 19.06
N PRO A 523 23.68 -1.38 18.39
CA PRO A 523 25.05 -1.02 18.75
C PRO A 523 25.36 0.48 18.62
N ALA A 524 24.63 1.22 17.78
CA ALA A 524 24.92 2.62 17.49
C ALA A 524 24.76 3.50 18.74
N THR A 525 23.78 3.22 19.59
CA THR A 525 23.51 3.98 20.82
C THR A 525 24.65 3.84 21.81
N TYR A 526 25.13 2.62 22.05
CA TYR A 526 26.25 2.34 22.96
C TYR A 526 27.53 3.01 22.49
N VAL A 527 27.87 2.86 21.21
CA VAL A 527 29.10 3.42 20.64
C VAL A 527 29.06 4.95 20.68
N THR A 528 27.92 5.56 20.34
CA THR A 528 27.79 7.02 20.36
C THR A 528 27.87 7.57 21.78
N MET A 529 27.23 6.93 22.77
CA MET A 529 27.35 7.34 24.17
C MET A 529 28.77 7.16 24.72
N ALA A 530 29.44 6.05 24.41
CA ALA A 530 30.83 5.85 24.80
C ALA A 530 31.73 6.97 24.25
N ASN A 531 31.55 7.35 22.98
CA ASN A 531 32.29 8.46 22.37
C ASN A 531 31.97 9.81 23.02
N ILE A 532 30.70 10.07 23.37
CA ILE A 532 30.30 11.30 24.10
C ILE A 532 30.96 11.36 25.47
N TYR A 533 30.95 10.25 26.22
CA TYR A 533 31.58 10.17 27.54
C TYR A 533 33.09 10.35 27.46
N ALA A 534 33.76 9.71 26.49
CA ALA A 534 35.18 9.90 26.24
C ALA A 534 35.51 11.38 25.94
N ALA A 535 34.76 12.02 25.04
CA ALA A 535 34.95 13.43 24.69
C ALA A 535 34.71 14.37 25.89
N ALA A 536 33.83 14.00 26.82
CA ALA A 536 33.58 14.73 28.05
C ALA A 536 34.54 14.38 29.22
N GLY A 537 35.50 13.47 29.01
CA GLY A 537 36.42 12.99 30.04
C GLY A 537 35.80 12.09 31.12
N LYS A 538 34.59 11.58 30.89
CA LYS A 538 33.84 10.69 31.80
C LYS A 538 34.18 9.21 31.56
N TRP A 539 35.42 8.82 31.88
CA TRP A 539 35.94 7.48 31.55
C TRP A 539 35.22 6.32 32.24
N GLU A 540 34.75 6.48 33.47
CA GLU A 540 34.00 5.42 34.17
C GLU A 540 32.67 5.09 33.48
N ASP A 541 31.97 6.13 32.99
CA ASP A 541 30.70 5.98 32.27
C ASP A 541 30.92 5.35 30.90
N GLU A 542 32.03 5.68 30.23
CA GLU A 542 32.46 5.10 28.96
C GLU A 542 32.69 3.58 29.09
N ILE A 543 33.48 3.17 30.08
CA ILE A 543 33.77 1.75 30.36
C ILE A 543 32.48 1.01 30.70
N ARG A 544 31.59 1.63 31.49
CA ARG A 544 30.28 1.07 31.83
C ARG A 544 29.43 0.84 30.58
N MET A 545 29.43 1.76 29.61
CA MET A 545 28.71 1.59 28.34
C MET A 545 29.25 0.43 27.52
N ARG A 546 30.58 0.29 27.40
CA ARG A 546 31.20 -0.83 26.67
C ARG A 546 30.92 -2.18 27.34
N LYS A 547 31.02 -2.24 28.67
CA LYS A 547 30.70 -3.44 29.45
C LYS A 547 29.25 -3.87 29.22
N ARG A 548 28.30 -2.93 29.30
CA ARG A 548 26.88 -3.20 29.04
C ARG A 548 26.65 -3.72 27.61
N MET A 549 27.33 -3.15 26.61
CA MET A 549 27.25 -3.61 25.22
C MET A 549 27.70 -5.08 25.08
N HIS A 550 28.76 -5.47 25.79
CA HIS A 550 29.27 -6.84 25.80
C HIS A 550 28.32 -7.81 26.52
N GLU A 551 27.79 -7.43 27.69
CA GLU A 551 26.87 -8.24 28.50
C GLU A 551 25.57 -8.58 27.75
N ILE A 552 25.05 -7.66 26.94
CA ILE A 552 23.83 -7.86 26.12
C ILE A 552 24.14 -8.64 24.83
N GLY A 553 25.43 -8.87 24.52
CA GLY A 553 25.85 -9.56 23.30
C GLY A 553 25.67 -8.72 22.03
N VAL A 554 25.64 -7.39 22.15
CA VAL A 554 25.42 -6.49 21.01
C VAL A 554 26.73 -6.31 20.24
N THR A 555 26.78 -6.81 19.01
CA THR A 555 27.97 -6.68 18.15
C THR A 555 27.78 -5.62 17.07
N LYS A 556 28.82 -4.80 16.85
CA LYS A 556 28.84 -3.83 15.75
C LYS A 556 28.89 -4.55 14.41
N LYS A 557 27.99 -4.21 13.49
CA LYS A 557 28.10 -4.65 12.09
C LYS A 557 29.34 -4.03 11.44
N PRO A 558 30.16 -4.81 10.73
CA PRO A 558 31.32 -4.26 10.03
C PRO A 558 30.87 -3.26 8.96
N GLY A 559 31.63 -2.17 8.83
CA GLY A 559 31.48 -1.25 7.70
C GLY A 559 31.90 -1.96 6.43
N SER A 560 31.02 -1.97 5.44
CA SER A 560 31.27 -2.55 4.12
C SER A 560 30.99 -1.50 3.06
N SER A 561 31.93 -1.37 2.13
CA SER A 561 31.76 -0.53 0.94
C SER A 561 31.82 -1.38 -0.31
N TRP A 562 31.08 -1.00 -1.34
CA TRP A 562 31.10 -1.72 -2.60
C TRP A 562 31.03 -0.79 -3.80
N THR A 563 31.54 -1.30 -4.93
CA THR A 563 31.45 -0.67 -6.24
C THR A 563 31.10 -1.72 -7.28
N GLU A 564 30.48 -1.29 -8.38
CA GLU A 564 30.14 -2.15 -9.50
C GLU A 564 31.02 -1.78 -10.71
N ILE A 565 31.86 -2.72 -11.12
CA ILE A 565 32.80 -2.53 -12.23
C ILE A 565 32.72 -3.77 -13.11
N LYS A 566 32.66 -3.59 -14.43
CA LYS A 566 32.52 -4.69 -15.41
C LYS A 566 31.35 -5.63 -15.08
N ARG A 567 30.21 -5.09 -14.60
CA ARG A 567 29.00 -5.83 -14.20
C ARG A 567 29.20 -6.82 -13.05
N LYS A 568 30.25 -6.62 -12.24
CA LYS A 568 30.52 -7.40 -11.04
C LYS A 568 30.53 -6.46 -9.84
N ARG A 569 29.83 -6.86 -8.77
CA ARG A 569 29.89 -6.17 -7.49
C ARG A 569 31.15 -6.59 -6.75
N HIS A 570 31.98 -5.62 -6.38
CA HIS A 570 33.17 -5.80 -5.57
C HIS A 570 32.93 -5.19 -4.19
N VAL A 571 33.03 -6.00 -3.14
CA VAL A 571 32.76 -5.63 -1.75
C VAL A 571 34.07 -5.59 -0.97
N PHE A 572 34.22 -4.57 -0.14
CA PHE A 572 35.40 -4.30 0.67
C PHE A 572 34.98 -4.12 2.13
N ILE A 573 35.68 -4.80 3.03
CA ILE A 573 35.52 -4.69 4.48
C ILE A 573 36.89 -4.34 5.05
N ALA A 574 36.94 -3.47 6.06
CA ALA A 574 38.21 -3.15 6.72
C ALA A 574 38.85 -4.43 7.30
N ALA A 575 40.17 -4.57 7.14
CA ALA A 575 40.96 -5.78 7.48
C ALA A 575 40.69 -7.04 6.63
N ASP A 576 39.79 -7.01 5.65
CA ASP A 576 39.62 -8.10 4.69
C ASP A 576 40.63 -7.97 3.54
N THR A 577 41.51 -8.96 3.42
CA THR A 577 42.56 -9.04 2.40
C THR A 577 42.24 -10.05 1.28
N SER A 578 41.03 -10.64 1.28
CA SER A 578 40.64 -11.72 0.37
C SER A 578 40.47 -11.29 -1.09
N HIS A 579 40.38 -9.97 -1.37
CA HIS A 579 40.18 -9.48 -2.72
C HIS A 579 41.41 -9.77 -3.61
N PRO A 580 41.26 -10.32 -4.84
CA PRO A 580 42.40 -10.71 -5.68
C PRO A 580 43.40 -9.60 -6.02
N MET A 581 42.94 -8.35 -6.01
CA MET A 581 43.77 -7.16 -6.28
C MET A 581 44.19 -6.41 -4.99
N TYR A 582 44.06 -7.01 -3.81
CA TYR A 582 44.29 -6.32 -2.54
C TYR A 582 45.67 -5.65 -2.46
N ASN A 583 46.74 -6.36 -2.84
CA ASN A 583 48.11 -5.83 -2.79
C ASN A 583 48.27 -4.57 -3.67
N GLN A 584 47.71 -4.57 -4.88
CA GLN A 584 47.75 -3.41 -5.78
C GLN A 584 46.94 -2.23 -5.23
N ILE A 585 45.79 -2.51 -4.59
CA ILE A 585 44.97 -1.48 -3.93
C ILE A 585 45.72 -0.86 -2.75
N ALA A 586 46.38 -1.68 -1.93
CA ALA A 586 47.13 -1.23 -0.77
C ALA A 586 48.34 -0.37 -1.17
N GLU A 587 49.09 -0.79 -2.19
CA GLU A 587 50.20 -0.03 -2.75
C GLU A 587 49.74 1.35 -3.26
N PHE A 588 48.68 1.38 -4.07
CA PHE A 588 48.11 2.62 -4.60
C PHE A 588 47.54 3.54 -3.50
N LEU A 589 46.94 2.98 -2.45
CA LEU A 589 46.51 3.75 -1.29
C LEU A 589 47.70 4.37 -0.54
N GLY A 590 48.83 3.66 -0.46
CA GLY A 590 50.08 4.19 0.09
C GLY A 590 50.59 5.39 -0.70
N GLU A 591 50.59 5.31 -2.03
CA GLU A 591 50.95 6.44 -2.91
C GLU A 591 49.98 7.62 -2.77
N LEU A 592 48.68 7.35 -2.80
CA LEU A 592 47.65 8.38 -2.61
C LEU A 592 47.80 9.07 -1.26
N ARG A 593 48.10 8.32 -0.19
CA ARG A 593 48.33 8.88 1.15
C ARG A 593 49.46 9.90 1.14
N ASN A 594 50.57 9.62 0.48
CA ASN A 594 51.70 10.54 0.41
C ASN A 594 51.31 11.82 -0.34
N LYS A 595 50.65 11.70 -1.50
CA LYS A 595 50.12 12.84 -2.27
C LYS A 595 49.08 13.65 -1.48
N MET A 596 48.24 12.98 -0.70
CA MET A 596 47.28 13.65 0.18
C MET A 596 47.99 14.45 1.28
N LYS A 597 49.02 13.89 1.92
CA LYS A 597 49.81 14.59 2.94
C LYS A 597 50.53 15.82 2.35
N GLU A 598 51.06 15.74 1.14
CA GLU A 598 51.66 16.88 0.41
C GLU A 598 50.63 18.01 0.15
N GLU A 599 49.38 17.66 -0.12
CA GLU A 599 48.27 18.60 -0.31
C GLU A 599 47.66 19.12 1.02
N GLY A 600 48.18 18.70 2.17
CA GLY A 600 47.75 19.16 3.49
C GLY A 600 46.66 18.32 4.17
N TYR A 601 46.44 17.07 3.75
CA TYR A 601 45.55 16.15 4.46
C TYR A 601 46.12 15.72 5.81
N VAL A 602 45.32 15.92 6.87
CA VAL A 602 45.61 15.47 8.24
C VAL A 602 44.60 14.39 8.62
N PRO A 603 45.05 13.15 8.95
CA PRO A 603 44.17 12.09 9.43
C PRO A 603 43.46 12.49 10.74
N ALA A 604 42.16 12.20 10.85
CA ALA A 604 41.40 12.53 12.06
C ALA A 604 41.61 11.47 13.16
N THR A 605 42.81 11.41 13.73
CA THR A 605 43.22 10.41 14.74
C THR A 605 42.45 10.51 16.06
N SER A 606 41.88 11.68 16.38
CA SER A 606 41.06 11.93 17.58
C SER A 606 39.76 11.11 17.64
N LEU A 607 39.35 10.48 16.54
CA LEU A 607 38.14 9.67 16.44
C LEU A 607 38.40 8.15 16.57
N VAL A 608 39.66 7.74 16.71
CA VAL A 608 40.06 6.34 16.92
C VAL A 608 40.27 6.10 18.41
N LEU A 609 39.99 4.88 18.89
CA LEU A 609 40.16 4.48 20.29
C LEU A 609 41.49 4.98 20.86
N HIS A 610 41.44 5.65 22.02
CA HIS A 610 42.61 6.29 22.62
C HIS A 610 43.70 5.30 23.08
N ASP A 611 43.36 4.02 23.27
CA ASP A 611 44.27 2.94 23.74
C ASP A 611 45.25 2.42 22.68
N VAL A 612 45.40 3.12 21.56
CA VAL A 612 46.24 2.74 20.42
C VAL A 612 47.22 3.87 20.14
N GLU A 613 48.49 3.55 19.86
CA GLU A 613 49.49 4.56 19.47
C GLU A 613 49.03 5.34 18.24
N ASP A 614 49.35 6.64 18.15
CA ASP A 614 48.81 7.53 17.12
C ASP A 614 49.18 7.07 15.69
N GLU A 615 50.32 6.40 15.53
CA GLU A 615 50.77 5.77 14.29
C GLU A 615 49.86 4.60 13.87
N GLN A 616 49.48 3.75 14.82
CA GLN A 616 48.55 2.64 14.58
C GLN A 616 47.11 3.13 14.41
N LYS A 617 46.73 4.26 15.01
CA LYS A 617 45.47 4.96 14.71
C LYS A 617 45.43 5.45 13.26
N GLU A 618 46.52 6.05 12.77
CA GLU A 618 46.62 6.46 11.36
C GLU A 618 46.53 5.26 10.41
N GLU A 619 47.22 4.15 10.69
CA GLU A 619 47.16 2.95 9.85
C GLU A 619 45.76 2.35 9.75
N ASN A 620 45.03 2.28 10.86
CA ASN A 620 43.65 1.79 10.87
C ASN A 620 42.72 2.65 10.01
N LEU A 621 42.95 3.96 9.94
CA LEU A 621 42.19 4.90 9.11
C LEU A 621 42.50 4.76 7.61
N VAL A 622 43.69 4.30 7.22
CA VAL A 622 44.09 4.16 5.81
C VAL A 622 43.25 3.08 5.11
N TYR A 623 43.00 1.96 5.79
CA TYR A 623 42.34 0.78 5.21
C TYR A 623 40.84 0.71 5.49
N HIS A 624 40.20 1.87 5.68
CA HIS A 624 38.75 1.95 5.70
C HIS A 624 38.15 1.47 4.38
N SER A 625 37.00 0.79 4.49
CA SER A 625 36.29 0.18 3.37
C SER A 625 36.04 1.14 2.20
N GLU A 626 35.71 2.41 2.50
CA GLU A 626 35.48 3.44 1.49
C GLU A 626 36.73 3.73 0.67
N LYS A 627 37.89 3.88 1.34
CA LYS A 627 39.15 4.18 0.68
C LYS A 627 39.59 3.01 -0.20
N LEU A 628 39.46 1.77 0.30
CA LEU A 628 39.70 0.55 -0.47
C LEU A 628 38.83 0.48 -1.73
N ALA A 629 37.52 0.72 -1.59
CA ALA A 629 36.59 0.69 -2.71
C ALA A 629 36.86 1.79 -3.74
N VAL A 630 37.16 3.02 -3.29
CA VAL A 630 37.52 4.14 -4.18
C VAL A 630 38.83 3.86 -4.91
N ALA A 631 39.87 3.40 -4.20
CA ALA A 631 41.15 3.05 -4.80
C ALA A 631 41.02 1.95 -5.86
N PHE A 632 40.32 0.86 -5.53
CA PHE A 632 40.02 -0.20 -6.50
C PHE A 632 39.30 0.34 -7.73
N ALA A 633 38.32 1.23 -7.55
CA ALA A 633 37.58 1.81 -8.64
C ALA A 633 38.43 2.70 -9.55
N ILE A 634 39.36 3.47 -8.99
CA ILE A 634 40.30 4.29 -9.76
C ILE A 634 41.20 3.39 -10.61
N ILE A 635 41.81 2.36 -10.00
CA ILE A 635 42.73 1.43 -10.68
C ILE A 635 42.01 0.67 -11.80
N SER A 636 40.75 0.29 -11.56
CA SER A 636 40.00 -0.60 -12.45
C SER A 636 39.23 0.10 -13.57
N THR A 637 39.31 1.44 -13.67
CA THR A 637 38.56 2.23 -14.67
C THR A 637 39.46 3.22 -15.42
N PRO A 638 39.19 3.49 -16.71
CA PRO A 638 39.97 4.46 -17.50
C PRO A 638 39.97 5.86 -16.89
N GLU A 639 41.03 6.63 -17.14
CA GLU A 639 41.13 8.04 -16.69
C GLU A 639 39.92 8.88 -17.10
N GLY A 640 39.49 9.76 -16.21
CA GLY A 640 38.28 10.59 -16.38
C GLY A 640 36.96 9.89 -16.08
N THR A 641 36.92 8.55 -15.93
CA THR A 641 35.68 7.84 -15.60
C THR A 641 35.16 8.23 -14.21
N PRO A 642 33.90 8.68 -14.05
CA PRO A 642 33.29 8.95 -12.76
C PRO A 642 33.20 7.69 -11.90
N ILE A 643 33.43 7.83 -10.60
CA ILE A 643 33.48 6.70 -9.67
C ILE A 643 32.25 6.70 -8.78
N LYS A 644 31.64 5.53 -8.59
CA LYS A 644 30.53 5.33 -7.66
C LYS A 644 30.87 4.27 -6.64
N VAL A 645 30.72 4.63 -5.37
CA VAL A 645 30.91 3.74 -4.21
C VAL A 645 29.71 3.85 -3.30
N PHE A 646 29.31 2.73 -2.72
CA PHE A 646 28.20 2.63 -1.78
C PHE A 646 28.71 2.12 -0.43
N LYS A 647 28.09 2.55 0.66
CA LYS A 647 28.43 2.13 2.03
C LYS A 647 27.16 1.82 2.82
N ASN A 648 27.22 0.79 3.65
CA ASN A 648 26.11 0.36 4.51
C ASN A 648 25.93 1.21 5.78
N LEU A 649 26.93 2.01 6.17
CA LEU A 649 26.95 2.89 7.33
C LEU A 649 27.20 4.33 6.90
N ARG A 650 27.05 5.30 7.81
CA ARG A 650 27.40 6.70 7.58
C ARG A 650 28.89 6.86 7.24
N SER A 651 29.22 7.78 6.34
CA SER A 651 30.61 8.08 5.99
C SER A 651 31.35 8.70 7.18
N CYS A 652 32.55 8.20 7.46
CA CYS A 652 33.38 8.75 8.54
C CYS A 652 33.99 10.11 8.15
N VAL A 653 34.26 10.99 9.11
CA VAL A 653 34.83 12.33 8.86
C VAL A 653 36.16 12.22 8.10
N ASP A 654 37.03 11.31 8.54
CA ASP A 654 38.32 11.05 7.91
C ASP A 654 38.18 10.57 6.46
N CYS A 655 37.28 9.63 6.22
CA CYS A 655 36.98 9.04 4.92
C CYS A 655 36.51 10.12 3.94
N HIS A 656 35.57 10.96 4.39
CA HIS A 656 35.04 12.05 3.60
C HIS A 656 36.12 13.08 3.24
N SER A 657 36.94 13.49 4.22
CA SER A 657 38.06 14.39 3.99
C SER A 657 39.07 13.79 3.02
N ALA A 658 39.48 12.54 3.21
CA ALA A 658 40.39 11.87 2.29
C ALA A 658 39.85 11.81 0.86
N ILE A 659 38.56 11.49 0.68
CA ILE A 659 37.96 11.39 -0.66
C ILE A 659 37.88 12.76 -1.36
N LYS A 660 37.75 13.88 -0.62
CA LYS A 660 37.94 15.23 -1.20
C LYS A 660 39.32 15.36 -1.84
N PHE A 661 40.37 15.04 -1.09
CA PHE A 661 41.74 15.10 -1.62
C PHE A 661 41.96 14.11 -2.77
N ILE A 662 41.46 12.88 -2.67
CA ILE A 662 41.55 11.89 -3.76
C ILE A 662 40.86 12.42 -5.03
N SER A 663 39.69 13.03 -4.93
CA SER A 663 38.99 13.63 -6.08
C SER A 663 39.82 14.75 -6.71
N LYS A 664 40.45 15.62 -5.90
CA LYS A 664 41.34 16.69 -6.38
C LYS A 664 42.59 16.14 -7.08
N ILE A 665 43.27 15.18 -6.46
CA ILE A 665 44.52 14.56 -6.96
C ILE A 665 44.27 13.80 -8.26
N THR A 666 43.21 12.99 -8.29
CA THR A 666 42.89 12.14 -9.45
C THR A 666 42.13 12.88 -10.54
N LYS A 667 41.67 14.11 -10.27
CA LYS A 667 40.80 14.91 -11.16
C LYS A 667 39.56 14.14 -11.62
N ARG A 668 39.00 13.33 -10.71
CA ARG A 668 37.81 12.52 -10.97
C ARG A 668 36.65 12.94 -10.07
N LYS A 669 35.46 12.89 -10.65
CA LYS A 669 34.21 12.94 -9.89
C LYS A 669 34.00 11.62 -9.16
N ILE A 670 33.89 11.67 -7.84
CA ILE A 670 33.69 10.50 -6.99
C ILE A 670 32.36 10.69 -6.26
N THR A 671 31.43 9.77 -6.42
CA THR A 671 30.16 9.77 -5.70
C THR A 671 30.15 8.63 -4.70
N VAL A 672 30.00 8.96 -3.42
CA VAL A 672 29.86 7.98 -2.34
C VAL A 672 28.48 8.07 -1.73
N ARG A 673 27.67 7.02 -1.85
CA ARG A 673 26.40 6.89 -1.13
C ARG A 673 26.64 6.23 0.21
N ASP A 674 26.33 6.90 1.31
CA ASP A 674 26.30 6.30 2.64
C ASP A 674 24.88 5.82 3.00
N SER A 675 24.67 5.44 4.27
CA SER A 675 23.37 4.95 4.72
C SER A 675 22.25 6.01 4.65
N THR A 676 22.57 7.31 4.54
CA THR A 676 21.58 8.40 4.59
C THR A 676 21.55 9.25 3.32
N ARG A 677 22.67 9.43 2.62
CA ARG A 677 22.77 10.38 1.49
C ARG A 677 23.94 10.11 0.55
N PHE A 678 24.00 10.86 -0.53
CA PHE A 678 25.13 10.90 -1.47
C PHE A 678 26.06 12.07 -1.17
N HIS A 679 27.36 11.78 -1.24
CA HIS A 679 28.45 12.73 -1.19
C HIS A 679 29.09 12.75 -2.57
N CYS A 680 28.90 13.82 -3.32
CA CYS A 680 29.53 14.01 -4.62
C CYS A 680 30.78 14.86 -4.46
N PHE A 681 31.94 14.25 -4.62
CA PHE A 681 33.25 14.86 -4.53
C PHE A 681 33.74 15.24 -5.92
N GLU A 682 34.09 16.52 -6.08
CA GLU A 682 34.61 17.07 -7.32
C GLU A 682 35.59 18.20 -7.00
N ASN A 683 36.81 18.12 -7.53
CA ASN A 683 37.86 19.12 -7.37
C ASN A 683 38.15 19.51 -5.91
N GLY A 684 38.09 18.55 -4.98
CA GLY A 684 38.36 18.80 -3.56
C GLY A 684 37.17 19.33 -2.76
N GLN A 685 36.00 19.51 -3.39
CA GLN A 685 34.77 19.93 -2.72
C GLN A 685 33.77 18.77 -2.68
N CYS A 686 32.88 18.79 -1.69
CA CYS A 686 31.76 17.84 -1.61
C CYS A 686 30.43 18.58 -1.73
N SER A 687 29.44 17.97 -2.38
CA SER A 687 28.08 18.51 -2.51
C SER A 687 27.42 18.85 -1.17
N CYS A 688 27.83 18.21 -0.07
CA CYS A 688 27.29 18.48 1.25
C CYS A 688 27.84 19.75 1.94
N ARG A 689 28.82 20.44 1.33
CA ARG A 689 29.46 21.65 1.92
C ARG A 689 29.99 21.45 3.33
N ASP A 690 30.46 20.24 3.61
CA ASP A 690 30.93 19.82 4.92
C ASP A 690 29.88 19.87 6.06
N TYR A 691 28.59 19.87 5.71
CA TYR A 691 27.47 19.74 6.64
C TYR A 691 26.85 18.35 6.51
N TRP A 692 27.07 17.45 7.49
CA TRP A 692 26.69 16.01 7.45
C TRP A 692 25.73 15.56 8.48
#